data_AF-A0A517MZL3-F1
#
_entry.id   AF-A0A517MZL3-F1
#
_cell.length_a   1.000
_cell.length_b   1.000
_cell.length_c   1.000
_cell.angle_alpha   90.00
_cell.angle_beta   90.00
_cell.angle_gamma   90.00
#
_symmetry.space_group_name_H-M   'P 1'
#
loop_
_entity.id
_entity.type
_entity.pdbx_description
1 polymer ?
#
loop_
_entity_poly.entity_id
_entity_poly.type
_entity_poly.pdbx_seq_one_letter_code
_entity_poly.pdbx_strand_id
1 'polypeptide(L)'
;MKPVKKRSVEKLETRNLLAADVGLGDDLLASTVEETETVQVSSFVVSATTAESTELLQTSDGQLAVESDVVLEWNELFGDLLVADEANQNPGYASRSMAMLNLAIYDAVSIASGDLDNTFYDYATDIVQGLSNISTEVAASQAAYTVLSSLYTDQQPVIDTFLGNILGNFGQNSDTAGSVALGTEVGEQVLAERANDGSDVLGDYTYTDEVGFFQADPLNPDVPAWGPTWGEVDTFAISSVESFVPETTPALTSEDYAESYNEVLELGAVDSTTRTADQTEAGIFWAYDREGLGTPLALFSDVLETIATQEGNTLEENAALYAQASVAMADAAIVAWQTKFGEEFWRPVTAIHDGDLDGNSLTEGDEDWVALGAPDGGEDIIGFTPQFPTYISGHATFGGALFGTLQEFYGTDDISFELTSSELEILLEDPELQEAYGLDLDDATRQFDSLSEAMAENGRSRVYLGIHFDFDDLVGQEVGQAVAADVASQFVVASDDGVEGVEESVLRYEITGRNVTSDLIVAVDDSQVEIVDARSGEVLETRSTEETSQVQIVATDRGNTHVTVDLNTEDAVLPGGIVIEGGDGRRDVVDLFGTDGADSVLVDGNTVIVNGTTIEYSGIDSIRWHGGPEDSLTTIADGDAQFFVTDGDRGAPPQTPDGQRDGKTPDRDGRRLAGRGQPAQSSRRDDARFVDEVFSELGALEVLSPLDRQLLAGRNQRDGQSGGR
;
A
#
# COMPACT_ATOMS: atom_id res chain seq x y z
N MET A 1 -47.89 24.47 42.80
CA MET A 1 -46.80 23.89 43.63
C MET A 1 -45.69 23.42 42.69
N LYS A 2 -44.43 23.71 43.03
CA LYS A 2 -43.18 23.06 42.57
C LYS A 2 -42.34 22.83 43.83
N PRO A 3 -41.60 21.71 43.98
CA PRO A 3 -40.13 21.80 43.88
C PRO A 3 -39.48 21.27 42.59
N VAL A 4 -38.29 20.66 42.69
CA VAL A 4 -37.07 20.99 41.93
C VAL A 4 -35.99 19.94 42.19
N LYS A 5 -35.24 19.53 41.15
CA LYS A 5 -33.83 19.01 41.09
C LYS A 5 -33.26 18.11 42.21
N LYS A 6 -32.51 17.06 41.82
CA LYS A 6 -31.03 17.14 41.67
C LYS A 6 -30.39 15.91 40.99
N ARG A 7 -29.32 16.16 40.22
CA ARG A 7 -28.28 15.19 39.84
C ARG A 7 -27.39 14.88 41.05
N SER A 8 -26.73 13.72 41.05
CA SER A 8 -25.40 13.51 41.62
C SER A 8 -24.54 12.79 40.58
N VAL A 9 -23.39 13.37 40.30
CA VAL A 9 -22.32 12.82 39.45
C VAL A 9 -21.21 12.43 40.42
N GLU A 10 -20.62 11.25 40.26
CA GLU A 10 -19.29 10.96 40.81
C GLU A 10 -18.35 10.66 39.64
N LYS A 11 -17.52 11.65 39.32
CA LYS A 11 -16.27 11.45 38.59
C LYS A 11 -15.29 10.77 39.55
N LEU A 12 -14.59 9.74 39.08
CA LEU A 12 -13.32 9.32 39.66
C LEU A 12 -12.19 9.86 38.79
N GLU A 13 -11.74 11.08 39.11
CA GLU A 13 -10.45 11.60 38.66
C GLU A 13 -9.37 11.05 39.60
N THR A 14 -8.55 10.12 39.13
CA THR A 14 -7.40 9.63 39.90
C THR A 14 -6.12 10.29 39.40
N ARG A 15 -5.66 11.32 40.11
CA ARG A 15 -4.40 12.01 39.80
C ARG A 15 -3.21 11.34 40.50
N ASN A 16 -2.14 11.15 39.74
CA ASN A 16 -0.81 10.81 40.23
C ASN A 16 -0.31 11.77 41.33
N LEU A 17 0.28 11.21 42.39
CA LEU A 17 1.24 11.90 43.26
C LEU A 17 2.31 10.91 43.77
N LEU A 18 3.56 11.17 43.37
CA LEU A 18 4.75 10.52 43.91
C LEU A 18 4.90 10.74 45.43
N ALA A 19 5.36 9.72 46.16
CA ALA A 19 6.67 9.73 46.84
C ALA A 19 6.88 8.59 47.87
N ALA A 20 7.88 7.76 47.60
CA ALA A 20 8.98 7.39 48.50
C ALA A 20 8.72 6.76 49.90
N ASP A 21 9.27 5.53 50.03
CA ASP A 21 10.31 5.14 51.00
C ASP A 21 9.97 4.19 52.19
N VAL A 22 10.92 3.26 52.42
CA VAL A 22 11.18 2.32 53.53
C VAL A 22 10.02 1.58 54.25
N GLY A 23 10.04 0.24 54.14
CA GLY A 23 10.51 -0.56 55.29
C GLY A 23 9.57 -1.53 56.02
N LEU A 24 9.94 -2.82 55.94
CA LEU A 24 9.99 -3.81 57.04
C LEU A 24 8.74 -4.03 57.94
N GLY A 25 8.24 -5.27 57.93
CA GLY A 25 7.81 -5.93 59.18
C GLY A 25 6.65 -6.91 59.07
N ASP A 26 6.94 -8.20 59.27
CA ASP A 26 5.94 -9.16 59.74
C ASP A 26 5.30 -8.68 61.07
N ASP A 27 4.02 -8.97 61.31
CA ASP A 27 3.59 -10.18 62.05
C ASP A 27 2.11 -10.10 62.53
N LEU A 28 1.54 -11.26 62.87
CA LEU A 28 0.38 -11.48 63.77
C LEU A 28 -1.06 -11.07 63.38
N LEU A 29 -1.74 -12.02 62.73
CA LEU A 29 -2.86 -12.81 63.28
C LEU A 29 -3.68 -12.21 64.46
N ALA A 30 -5.01 -12.08 64.31
CA ALA A 30 -5.99 -12.99 64.96
C ALA A 30 -7.49 -12.58 64.84
N SER A 31 -8.27 -13.43 64.16
CA SER A 31 -9.67 -13.84 64.46
C SER A 31 -10.77 -12.81 64.81
N THR A 32 -11.84 -12.81 63.98
CA THR A 32 -13.21 -13.14 64.45
C THR A 32 -13.97 -13.85 63.32
N VAL A 33 -14.82 -14.82 63.66
CA VAL A 33 -15.56 -15.69 62.72
C VAL A 33 -17.03 -15.78 63.17
N GLU A 34 -17.96 -15.60 62.24
CA GLU A 34 -19.30 -16.23 62.14
C GLU A 34 -19.90 -15.75 60.80
N GLU A 35 -19.75 -16.55 59.74
CA GLU A 35 -20.79 -17.42 59.14
C GLU A 35 -21.78 -16.71 58.20
N THR A 36 -21.57 -16.87 56.89
CA THR A 36 -22.65 -17.17 55.93
C THR A 36 -22.12 -17.89 54.68
N GLU A 37 -22.83 -18.98 54.34
CA GLU A 37 -22.92 -19.76 53.09
C GLU A 37 -21.73 -19.85 52.10
N THR A 38 -21.34 -21.11 51.84
CA THR A 38 -20.35 -21.52 50.83
C THR A 38 -20.88 -21.40 49.39
N VAL A 39 -20.19 -20.62 48.56
CA VAL A 39 -20.13 -20.84 47.11
C VAL A 39 -18.74 -21.41 46.81
N GLN A 40 -18.65 -22.57 46.14
CA GLN A 40 -17.37 -23.04 45.63
C GLN A 40 -17.05 -22.33 44.32
N VAL A 41 -16.09 -21.41 44.36
CA VAL A 41 -15.32 -21.04 43.17
C VAL A 41 -14.14 -22.00 43.11
N SER A 42 -14.20 -22.93 42.15
CA SER A 42 -13.05 -23.76 41.82
C SER A 42 -12.01 -22.88 41.13
N SER A 43 -10.82 -22.78 41.72
CA SER A 43 -9.67 -22.18 41.05
C SER A 43 -9.38 -22.93 39.76
N PHE A 44 -9.44 -22.26 38.61
CA PHE A 44 -8.92 -22.80 37.37
C PHE A 44 -7.40 -22.88 37.50
N VAL A 45 -6.89 -24.12 37.63
CA VAL A 45 -5.45 -24.37 37.61
C VAL A 45 -5.12 -24.67 36.16
N VAL A 46 -4.46 -23.72 35.48
CA VAL A 46 -3.83 -23.98 34.18
C VAL A 46 -2.87 -25.14 34.38
N SER A 47 -3.27 -26.30 33.85
CA SER A 47 -2.53 -27.54 34.02
C SER A 47 -1.56 -27.63 32.85
N ALA A 48 -0.30 -27.26 33.09
CA ALA A 48 0.78 -27.50 32.13
C ALA A 48 0.84 -29.00 31.81
N THR A 49 0.33 -29.37 30.64
CA THR A 49 0.33 -30.75 30.14
C THR A 49 1.72 -31.10 29.65
N THR A 50 2.51 -31.65 30.58
CA THR A 50 3.57 -32.65 30.36
C THR A 50 4.29 -32.62 29.01
N ALA A 51 5.51 -32.10 29.01
CA ALA A 51 6.49 -32.35 27.95
C ALA A 51 6.59 -33.85 27.62
N GLU A 52 6.23 -34.24 26.41
CA GLU A 52 6.67 -35.52 25.86
C GLU A 52 8.16 -35.44 25.52
N SER A 53 8.87 -36.53 25.82
CA SER A 53 10.32 -36.58 25.69
C SER A 53 10.70 -36.97 24.27
N THR A 54 11.18 -36.03 23.47
CA THR A 54 11.79 -36.31 22.16
C THR A 54 13.09 -37.12 22.36
N GLU A 55 12.99 -38.45 22.29
CA GLU A 55 14.18 -39.30 22.15
C GLU A 55 14.86 -38.99 20.80
N LEU A 56 16.05 -38.40 20.87
CA LEU A 56 16.91 -38.09 19.74
C LEU A 56 17.24 -39.35 18.91
N LEU A 57 16.44 -39.63 17.89
CA LEU A 57 16.83 -40.51 16.79
C LEU A 57 17.77 -39.72 15.88
N GLN A 58 19.08 -39.97 15.99
CA GLN A 58 20.07 -39.50 15.04
C GLN A 58 19.78 -40.06 13.64
N THR A 59 19.10 -39.27 12.81
CA THR A 59 19.14 -39.41 11.35
C THR A 59 20.22 -38.48 10.82
N SER A 60 21.25 -39.07 10.21
CA SER A 60 22.32 -38.31 9.57
C SER A 60 21.95 -38.02 8.12
N ASP A 61 21.27 -36.91 7.89
CA ASP A 61 21.33 -36.15 6.64
C ASP A 61 21.23 -34.66 6.98
N GLY A 62 21.86 -33.81 6.18
CA GLY A 62 22.12 -32.41 6.49
C GLY A 62 20.88 -31.54 6.34
N GLN A 63 20.01 -31.54 7.34
CA GLN A 63 18.99 -30.51 7.52
C GLN A 63 19.71 -29.24 8.00
N LEU A 64 19.63 -28.17 7.19
CA LEU A 64 20.03 -26.84 7.62
C LEU A 64 19.21 -26.49 8.87
N ALA A 65 19.86 -25.95 9.90
CA ALA A 65 19.10 -25.31 10.97
C ALA A 65 18.47 -24.06 10.36
N VAL A 66 17.16 -23.87 10.56
CA VAL A 66 16.56 -22.55 10.40
C VAL A 66 17.24 -21.67 11.45
N GLU A 67 17.92 -20.63 10.99
CA GLU A 67 18.53 -19.63 11.86
C GLU A 67 17.40 -18.78 12.43
N SER A 68 17.47 -18.45 13.72
CA SER A 68 16.41 -17.72 14.42
C SER A 68 16.54 -16.24 14.06
N ASP A 69 15.53 -15.70 13.38
CA ASP A 69 15.48 -14.30 12.94
C ASP A 69 14.69 -13.47 13.96
N VAL A 70 15.39 -12.57 14.64
CA VAL A 70 14.76 -11.76 15.69
C VAL A 70 13.80 -10.70 15.13
N VAL A 71 13.92 -10.28 13.88
CA VAL A 71 12.96 -9.33 13.27
C VAL A 71 11.58 -9.98 13.19
N LEU A 72 11.53 -11.21 12.68
CA LEU A 72 10.29 -11.98 12.59
C LEU A 72 9.75 -12.28 13.99
N GLU A 73 10.56 -12.84 14.89
CA GLU A 73 10.13 -13.20 16.25
C GLU A 73 9.61 -11.98 17.07
N TRP A 74 10.16 -10.76 16.86
CA TRP A 74 9.65 -9.55 17.52
C TRP A 74 8.35 -9.01 16.90
N ASN A 75 8.10 -9.23 15.61
CA ASN A 75 6.84 -8.85 14.97
C ASN A 75 5.72 -9.85 15.29
N GLU A 76 6.02 -11.17 15.38
CA GLU A 76 5.11 -12.18 15.95
C GLU A 76 4.65 -11.76 17.36
N LEU A 77 5.60 -11.41 18.24
CA LEU A 77 5.27 -10.89 19.58
C LEU A 77 4.48 -9.58 19.52
N PHE A 78 4.74 -8.69 18.57
CA PHE A 78 3.98 -7.45 18.44
C PHE A 78 2.51 -7.69 18.10
N GLY A 79 2.20 -8.69 17.27
CA GLY A 79 0.83 -9.16 17.03
C GLY A 79 0.14 -9.59 18.33
N ASP A 80 0.79 -10.45 19.11
CA ASP A 80 0.34 -10.88 20.45
C ASP A 80 0.08 -9.69 21.41
N LEU A 81 0.96 -8.68 21.41
CA LEU A 81 0.82 -7.48 22.23
C LEU A 81 -0.37 -6.61 21.80
N LEU A 82 -0.58 -6.46 20.49
CA LEU A 82 -1.71 -5.73 19.93
C LEU A 82 -3.04 -6.42 20.26
N VAL A 83 -3.11 -7.74 20.12
CA VAL A 83 -4.26 -8.58 20.52
C VAL A 83 -4.56 -8.47 22.02
N ALA A 84 -3.52 -8.31 22.85
CA ALA A 84 -3.65 -8.19 24.30
C ALA A 84 -3.93 -6.76 24.81
N ASP A 85 -3.89 -5.73 23.97
CA ASP A 85 -4.10 -4.32 24.36
C ASP A 85 -5.44 -3.75 23.85
N GLU A 86 -6.54 -4.36 24.29
CA GLU A 86 -7.94 -3.95 24.03
C GLU A 86 -8.15 -2.42 24.13
N ALA A 87 -7.44 -1.74 25.03
CA ALA A 87 -7.55 -0.30 25.24
C ALA A 87 -7.03 0.57 24.08
N ASN A 88 -6.10 0.06 23.27
CA ASN A 88 -5.47 0.78 22.16
C ASN A 88 -5.57 0.05 20.81
N GLN A 89 -6.48 -0.94 20.67
CA GLN A 89 -6.83 -1.59 19.39
C GLN A 89 -7.55 -0.64 18.41
N ASN A 90 -6.82 0.36 17.92
CA ASN A 90 -7.24 1.22 16.81
C ASN A 90 -6.14 1.25 15.73
N PRO A 91 -6.49 1.28 14.43
CA PRO A 91 -5.51 1.09 13.36
C PRO A 91 -4.39 2.14 13.35
N GLY A 92 -4.68 3.37 13.77
CA GLY A 92 -3.68 4.44 13.87
C GLY A 92 -2.61 4.14 14.93
N TYR A 93 -3.01 3.83 16.16
CA TYR A 93 -2.06 3.48 17.23
C TYR A 93 -1.28 2.20 16.89
N ALA A 94 -1.93 1.21 16.27
CA ALA A 94 -1.30 -0.02 15.82
C ALA A 94 -0.21 0.24 14.77
N SER A 95 -0.52 0.93 13.68
CA SER A 95 0.44 1.20 12.61
C SER A 95 1.62 2.06 13.09
N ARG A 96 1.35 3.10 13.90
CA ARG A 96 2.39 3.90 14.55
C ARG A 96 3.31 3.07 15.44
N SER A 97 2.76 2.15 16.23
CA SER A 97 3.55 1.30 17.13
C SER A 97 4.41 0.30 16.36
N MET A 98 3.89 -0.24 15.25
CA MET A 98 4.62 -1.11 14.32
C MET A 98 5.78 -0.37 13.64
N ALA A 99 5.57 0.88 13.20
CA ALA A 99 6.60 1.73 12.62
C ALA A 99 7.72 2.05 13.63
N MET A 100 7.35 2.41 14.87
CA MET A 100 8.34 2.67 15.93
C MET A 100 9.14 1.43 16.31
N LEU A 101 8.51 0.25 16.36
CA LEU A 101 9.19 -1.02 16.57
C LEU A 101 10.23 -1.28 15.49
N ASN A 102 9.81 -1.25 14.23
CA ASN A 102 10.64 -1.70 13.12
C ASN A 102 11.72 -0.68 12.72
N LEU A 103 11.49 0.63 12.89
CA LEU A 103 12.56 1.63 12.81
C LEU A 103 13.65 1.41 13.87
N ALA A 104 13.26 1.08 15.11
CA ALA A 104 14.23 0.80 16.17
C ALA A 104 15.01 -0.50 15.94
N ILE A 105 14.38 -1.51 15.31
CA ILE A 105 15.05 -2.72 14.84
C ILE A 105 16.03 -2.39 13.71
N TYR A 106 15.57 -1.74 12.63
CA TYR A 106 16.35 -1.38 11.45
C TYR A 106 17.60 -0.58 11.80
N ASP A 107 17.45 0.53 12.52
CA ASP A 107 18.58 1.37 12.89
C ASP A 107 19.58 0.62 13.79
N ALA A 108 19.09 -0.24 14.70
CA ALA A 108 19.97 -1.06 15.53
C ALA A 108 20.69 -2.16 14.73
N VAL A 109 20.05 -2.74 13.71
CA VAL A 109 20.64 -3.71 12.79
C VAL A 109 21.75 -3.04 11.98
N SER A 110 21.46 -1.94 11.30
CA SER A 110 22.43 -1.18 10.48
C SER A 110 23.64 -0.71 11.30
N ILE A 111 23.42 -0.13 12.49
CA ILE A 111 24.54 0.32 13.35
C ILE A 111 25.37 -0.86 13.87
N ALA A 112 24.75 -2.02 14.16
CA ALA A 112 25.45 -3.19 14.68
C ALA A 112 26.23 -3.96 13.61
N SER A 113 25.69 -4.07 12.39
CA SER A 113 26.38 -4.63 11.21
C SER A 113 27.55 -3.74 10.77
N GLY A 114 27.46 -2.44 11.06
CA GLY A 114 28.48 -1.43 10.80
C GLY A 114 28.17 -0.52 9.61
N ASP A 115 26.94 -0.59 9.11
CA ASP A 115 26.41 0.21 8.01
C ASP A 115 25.76 1.50 8.54
N LEU A 116 26.61 2.48 8.88
CA LEU A 116 26.17 3.76 9.43
C LEU A 116 25.61 4.74 8.39
N ASP A 117 25.68 4.40 7.11
CA ASP A 117 25.12 5.23 6.05
C ASP A 117 23.64 4.87 5.79
N ASN A 118 23.15 3.73 6.30
CA ASN A 118 21.80 3.19 6.11
C ASN A 118 20.99 3.13 7.43
N THR A 119 20.83 4.28 8.10
CA THR A 119 19.88 4.48 9.21
C THR A 119 18.81 5.50 8.84
N PHE A 120 17.59 5.30 9.34
CA PHE A 120 16.46 6.21 9.15
C PHE A 120 16.60 7.49 9.96
N TYR A 121 17.00 7.39 11.23
CA TYR A 121 17.28 8.55 12.08
C TYR A 121 18.78 8.91 12.14
N ASP A 122 19.06 10.18 12.47
CA ASP A 122 20.42 10.72 12.63
C ASP A 122 21.02 10.30 14.00
N TYR A 123 21.99 9.38 14.00
CA TYR A 123 22.69 8.96 15.21
C TYR A 123 23.99 9.71 15.46
N ALA A 124 24.32 9.93 16.74
CA ALA A 124 25.58 10.56 17.11
C ALA A 124 26.78 9.67 16.74
N THR A 125 27.78 10.22 16.03
CA THR A 125 28.98 9.47 15.57
C THR A 125 29.83 8.80 16.66
N ASP A 126 29.53 9.02 17.94
CA ASP A 126 30.10 8.31 19.08
C ASP A 126 29.27 7.12 19.59
N ILE A 127 28.09 6.83 19.03
CA ILE A 127 27.29 5.64 19.35
C ILE A 127 28.07 4.33 19.12
N VAL A 128 28.92 4.30 18.07
CA VAL A 128 29.83 3.18 17.78
C VAL A 128 31.18 3.25 18.51
N GLN A 129 31.48 4.31 19.28
CA GLN A 129 32.83 4.51 19.83
C GLN A 129 33.13 3.57 21.00
N GLY A 130 33.94 2.55 20.70
CA GLY A 130 34.36 1.54 21.67
C GLY A 130 33.50 0.28 21.63
N LEU A 131 32.48 0.23 20.76
CA LEU A 131 31.81 -1.00 20.39
C LEU A 131 32.80 -1.92 19.68
N SER A 132 32.78 -3.21 20.04
CA SER A 132 33.54 -4.24 19.35
C SER A 132 32.89 -5.59 19.60
N ASN A 133 32.72 -6.41 18.55
CA ASN A 133 32.08 -7.73 18.67
C ASN A 133 30.63 -7.63 19.19
N ILE A 134 29.88 -6.65 18.68
CA ILE A 134 28.43 -6.48 18.91
C ILE A 134 27.69 -7.65 18.25
N SER A 135 26.56 -8.04 18.83
CA SER A 135 25.58 -8.93 18.19
C SER A 135 24.43 -8.08 17.69
N THR A 136 24.17 -8.18 16.39
CA THR A 136 23.07 -7.51 15.69
C THR A 136 21.73 -7.89 16.32
N GLU A 137 21.55 -9.18 16.60
CA GLU A 137 20.34 -9.77 17.16
C GLU A 137 20.05 -9.24 18.58
N VAL A 138 21.09 -9.09 19.42
CA VAL A 138 20.97 -8.51 20.77
C VAL A 138 20.72 -7.00 20.71
N ALA A 139 21.33 -6.28 19.76
CA ALA A 139 21.13 -4.84 19.61
C ALA A 139 19.69 -4.54 19.13
N ALA A 140 19.26 -5.18 18.04
CA ALA A 140 17.90 -5.11 17.51
C ALA A 140 16.85 -5.45 18.57
N SER A 141 17.07 -6.57 19.29
CA SER A 141 16.13 -7.00 20.34
C SER A 141 16.07 -6.08 21.54
N GLN A 142 17.18 -5.44 21.91
CA GLN A 142 17.16 -4.45 22.98
C GLN A 142 16.50 -3.13 22.52
N ALA A 143 16.57 -2.77 21.24
CA ALA A 143 15.85 -1.64 20.69
C ALA A 143 14.34 -1.89 20.65
N ALA A 144 13.92 -3.02 20.09
CA ALA A 144 12.53 -3.51 20.12
C ALA A 144 11.95 -3.54 21.54
N TYR A 145 12.66 -4.17 22.50
CA TYR A 145 12.30 -4.16 23.91
C TYR A 145 12.10 -2.75 24.46
N THR A 146 12.98 -1.80 24.11
CA THR A 146 12.97 -0.44 24.66
C THR A 146 11.74 0.32 24.18
N VAL A 147 11.38 0.19 22.89
CA VAL A 147 10.16 0.77 22.33
C VAL A 147 8.91 0.09 22.93
N LEU A 148 8.80 -1.24 22.84
CA LEU A 148 7.59 -1.96 23.25
C LEU A 148 7.33 -1.86 24.75
N SER A 149 8.37 -1.86 25.60
CA SER A 149 8.23 -1.61 27.05
C SER A 149 7.71 -0.21 27.38
N SER A 150 7.89 0.77 26.48
CA SER A 150 7.38 2.13 26.65
C SER A 150 5.94 2.31 26.15
N LEU A 151 5.50 1.48 25.19
CA LEU A 151 4.15 1.52 24.61
C LEU A 151 3.18 0.60 25.38
N TYR A 152 3.57 -0.66 25.58
CA TYR A 152 2.75 -1.75 26.12
C TYR A 152 3.11 -2.06 27.60
N THR A 153 2.92 -1.05 28.47
CA THR A 153 3.41 -1.13 29.86
C THR A 153 2.76 -2.21 30.72
N ASP A 154 1.52 -2.60 30.41
CA ASP A 154 0.79 -3.64 31.17
C ASP A 154 1.22 -5.06 30.76
N GLN A 155 1.81 -5.20 29.57
CA GLN A 155 2.32 -6.43 28.97
C GLN A 155 3.82 -6.67 29.27
N GLN A 156 4.49 -5.77 30.01
CA GLN A 156 5.91 -5.86 30.40
C GLN A 156 6.41 -7.27 30.80
N PRO A 157 5.69 -8.10 31.57
CA PRO A 157 6.20 -9.43 31.95
C PRO A 157 6.43 -10.39 30.77
N VAL A 158 5.69 -10.21 29.67
CA VAL A 158 5.86 -10.99 28.43
C VAL A 158 7.13 -10.49 27.71
N ILE A 159 7.23 -9.17 27.53
CA ILE A 159 8.36 -8.47 26.90
C ILE A 159 9.69 -8.76 27.62
N ASP A 160 9.71 -8.73 28.96
CA ASP A 160 10.84 -9.12 29.82
C ASP A 160 11.27 -10.58 29.59
N THR A 161 10.30 -11.47 29.46
CA THR A 161 10.54 -12.92 29.27
C THR A 161 11.13 -13.18 27.89
N PHE A 162 10.60 -12.51 26.86
CA PHE A 162 11.03 -12.65 25.48
C PHE A 162 12.49 -12.18 25.29
N LEU A 163 12.82 -10.95 25.70
CA LEU A 163 14.21 -10.46 25.64
C LEU A 163 15.16 -11.37 26.44
N GLY A 164 14.70 -11.88 27.59
CA GLY A 164 15.48 -12.84 28.41
C GLY A 164 15.86 -14.13 27.66
N ASN A 165 15.03 -14.60 26.74
CA ASN A 165 15.31 -15.76 25.90
C ASN A 165 16.36 -15.42 24.82
N ILE A 166 16.19 -14.32 24.10
CA ILE A 166 17.14 -13.84 23.07
C ILE A 166 18.54 -13.66 23.68
N LEU A 167 18.65 -12.96 24.82
CA LEU A 167 19.92 -12.76 25.52
C LEU A 167 20.58 -14.08 25.95
N GLY A 168 19.79 -15.11 26.23
CA GLY A 168 20.26 -16.46 26.53
C GLY A 168 20.88 -17.18 25.33
N ASN A 169 20.33 -16.96 24.14
CA ASN A 169 20.73 -17.58 22.87
C ASN A 169 21.92 -16.85 22.23
N PHE A 170 21.77 -15.56 21.93
CA PHE A 170 22.72 -14.77 21.12
C PHE A 170 23.82 -14.08 21.97
N GLY A 171 23.54 -13.80 23.24
CA GLY A 171 24.44 -13.05 24.13
C GLY A 171 25.72 -13.75 24.56
N GLN A 172 25.95 -15.02 24.22
CA GLN A 172 27.01 -15.86 24.81
C GLN A 172 28.42 -15.63 24.26
N ASN A 173 28.56 -15.04 23.05
CA ASN A 173 29.85 -14.85 22.37
C ASN A 173 30.11 -13.41 21.90
N SER A 174 29.15 -12.50 22.10
CA SER A 174 29.20 -11.08 21.77
C SER A 174 29.63 -10.22 22.96
N ASP A 175 29.93 -8.93 22.74
CA ASP A 175 29.87 -7.93 23.80
C ASP A 175 28.39 -7.63 24.10
N THR A 176 27.76 -8.49 24.89
CA THR A 176 26.34 -8.37 25.26
C THR A 176 26.04 -7.02 25.90
N ALA A 177 26.98 -6.48 26.68
CA ALA A 177 26.79 -5.21 27.39
C ALA A 177 26.87 -4.01 26.43
N GLY A 178 27.79 -4.04 25.46
CA GLY A 178 27.84 -3.06 24.37
C GLY A 178 26.63 -3.15 23.44
N SER A 179 26.17 -4.37 23.13
CA SER A 179 25.02 -4.62 22.24
C SER A 179 23.71 -4.13 22.88
N VAL A 180 23.52 -4.41 24.18
CA VAL A 180 22.40 -3.86 24.97
C VAL A 180 22.48 -2.33 25.06
N ALA A 181 23.66 -1.77 25.33
CA ALA A 181 23.80 -0.30 25.39
C ALA A 181 23.46 0.38 24.06
N LEU A 182 23.86 -0.21 22.93
CA LEU A 182 23.50 0.26 21.58
C LEU A 182 21.98 0.22 21.38
N GLY A 183 21.35 -0.94 21.58
CA GLY A 183 19.91 -1.09 21.35
C GLY A 183 19.06 -0.19 22.25
N THR A 184 19.47 0.04 23.51
CA THR A 184 18.80 1.02 24.38
C THR A 184 18.91 2.44 23.84
N GLU A 185 20.08 2.90 23.38
CA GLU A 185 20.24 4.24 22.81
C GLU A 185 19.39 4.41 21.54
N VAL A 186 19.35 3.38 20.66
CA VAL A 186 18.51 3.39 19.45
C VAL A 186 17.02 3.46 19.78
N GLY A 187 16.54 2.60 20.67
CA GLY A 187 15.14 2.62 21.09
C GLY A 187 14.74 3.92 21.82
N GLU A 188 15.63 4.47 22.65
CA GLU A 188 15.42 5.78 23.30
C GLU A 188 15.38 6.93 22.27
N GLN A 189 16.16 6.86 21.19
CA GLN A 189 16.14 7.86 20.11
C GLN A 189 14.84 7.82 19.31
N VAL A 190 14.36 6.63 18.90
CA VAL A 190 13.05 6.49 18.20
C VAL A 190 11.90 6.98 19.09
N LEU A 191 11.91 6.62 20.38
CA LEU A 191 10.93 7.14 21.35
C LEU A 191 11.02 8.68 21.48
N ALA A 192 12.22 9.26 21.43
CA ALA A 192 12.42 10.70 21.56
C ALA A 192 11.91 11.50 20.35
N GLU A 193 12.16 11.02 19.12
CA GLU A 193 11.64 11.65 17.89
C GLU A 193 10.10 11.60 17.84
N ARG A 194 9.50 10.49 18.29
CA ARG A 194 8.03 10.33 18.32
C ARG A 194 7.35 10.82 19.61
N ALA A 195 8.09 11.37 20.58
CA ALA A 195 7.55 11.73 21.90
C ALA A 195 6.52 12.89 21.91
N ASN A 196 6.41 13.66 20.82
CA ASN A 196 5.51 14.83 20.74
C ASN A 196 4.83 14.92 19.37
N ASP A 197 4.73 13.81 18.64
CA ASP A 197 4.26 13.71 17.26
C ASP A 197 2.75 13.87 17.07
N GLY A 198 2.02 14.29 18.10
CA GLY A 198 0.56 14.47 18.05
C GLY A 198 -0.27 13.23 18.38
N SER A 199 0.29 12.02 18.52
CA SER A 199 -0.52 10.80 18.73
C SER A 199 -1.38 10.81 20.00
N ASP A 200 -0.94 11.53 21.04
CA ASP A 200 -1.66 11.69 22.31
C ASP A 200 -2.81 12.72 22.25
N VAL A 201 -3.02 13.38 21.09
CA VAL A 201 -4.07 14.40 20.93
C VAL A 201 -5.42 13.73 20.73
N LEU A 202 -6.23 13.73 21.79
CA LEU A 202 -7.63 13.30 21.74
C LEU A 202 -8.54 14.41 21.21
N GLY A 203 -9.13 14.22 20.02
CA GLY A 203 -10.19 15.05 19.47
C GLY A 203 -11.60 14.56 19.81
N ASP A 204 -12.55 15.49 19.93
CA ASP A 204 -13.99 15.20 20.01
C ASP A 204 -14.62 15.43 18.61
N TYR A 205 -15.24 14.40 18.02
CA TYR A 205 -16.09 14.59 16.83
C TYR A 205 -17.52 15.00 17.22
N THR A 206 -18.22 15.76 16.37
CA THR A 206 -19.63 16.10 16.58
C THR A 206 -20.42 15.86 15.30
N TYR A 207 -21.18 14.76 15.29
CA TYR A 207 -22.09 14.40 14.19
C TYR A 207 -23.05 15.55 13.81
N THR A 208 -23.37 15.60 12.52
CA THR A 208 -24.31 16.55 11.92
C THR A 208 -25.45 15.82 11.22
N ASP A 209 -26.67 16.37 11.27
CA ASP A 209 -27.85 15.84 10.56
C ASP A 209 -27.86 16.28 9.06
N GLU A 210 -26.69 16.57 8.47
CA GLU A 210 -26.57 17.03 7.08
C GLU A 210 -26.38 15.82 6.15
N VAL A 211 -27.14 15.80 5.05
CA VAL A 211 -27.12 14.70 4.07
C VAL A 211 -25.77 14.67 3.35
N GLY A 212 -25.18 13.49 3.19
CA GLY A 212 -23.82 13.32 2.69
C GLY A 212 -22.71 13.34 3.76
N PHE A 213 -22.97 13.90 4.94
CA PHE A 213 -21.98 14.00 6.03
C PHE A 213 -22.05 12.81 6.98
N PHE A 214 -20.92 12.51 7.62
CA PHE A 214 -20.75 11.41 8.54
C PHE A 214 -21.68 11.55 9.75
N GLN A 215 -22.48 10.50 9.91
CA GLN A 215 -23.53 10.35 10.91
C GLN A 215 -23.24 9.09 11.72
N ALA A 216 -23.75 9.04 12.95
CA ALA A 216 -23.65 7.85 13.78
C ALA A 216 -24.43 6.69 13.14
N ASP A 217 -23.85 5.49 13.17
CA ASP A 217 -24.50 4.25 12.74
C ASP A 217 -25.89 4.11 13.42
N PRO A 218 -27.00 3.97 12.67
CA PRO A 218 -28.34 3.82 13.24
C PRO A 218 -28.50 2.62 14.19
N LEU A 219 -27.69 1.57 14.00
CA LEU A 219 -27.66 0.38 14.87
C LEU A 219 -26.75 0.60 16.10
N ASN A 220 -25.71 1.43 15.96
CA ASN A 220 -24.69 1.69 16.98
C ASN A 220 -24.53 3.19 17.36
N PRO A 221 -25.61 3.93 17.69
CA PRO A 221 -25.61 5.40 17.72
C PRO A 221 -24.91 6.04 18.94
N ASP A 222 -24.54 5.24 19.95
CA ASP A 222 -23.89 5.71 21.18
C ASP A 222 -22.34 5.58 21.13
N VAL A 223 -21.75 5.11 20.01
CA VAL A 223 -20.30 4.92 19.88
C VAL A 223 -19.60 6.22 19.42
N PRO A 224 -18.54 6.69 20.11
CA PRO A 224 -17.76 7.86 19.67
C PRO A 224 -17.01 7.59 18.36
N ALA A 225 -16.79 8.64 17.55
CA ALA A 225 -15.95 8.52 16.37
C ALA A 225 -14.46 8.34 16.75
N TRP A 226 -13.73 7.51 16.00
CA TRP A 226 -12.36 7.11 16.32
C TRP A 226 -11.31 7.93 15.58
N GLY A 227 -10.35 8.48 16.33
CA GLY A 227 -9.19 9.20 15.80
C GLY A 227 -9.48 10.49 15.01
N PRO A 228 -10.45 11.37 15.35
CA PRO A 228 -10.75 12.58 14.57
C PRO A 228 -9.58 13.57 14.40
N THR A 229 -8.52 13.41 15.18
CA THR A 229 -7.26 14.18 15.16
C THR A 229 -6.07 13.38 14.63
N TRP A 230 -6.26 12.14 14.18
CA TRP A 230 -5.14 11.27 13.78
C TRP A 230 -4.44 11.73 12.49
N GLY A 231 -5.14 12.48 11.63
CA GLY A 231 -4.54 13.18 10.49
C GLY A 231 -3.63 14.36 10.86
N GLU A 232 -3.63 14.79 12.14
CA GLU A 232 -2.74 15.83 12.67
C GLU A 232 -1.43 15.25 13.27
N VAL A 233 -1.22 13.93 13.20
CA VAL A 233 0.03 13.29 13.66
C VAL A 233 1.16 13.62 12.68
N ASP A 234 2.35 13.96 13.20
CA ASP A 234 3.53 14.22 12.37
C ASP A 234 3.87 12.95 11.56
N THR A 235 4.14 13.07 10.27
CA THR A 235 4.51 11.94 9.41
C THR A 235 5.87 11.34 9.81
N PHE A 236 6.14 10.13 9.35
CA PHE A 236 7.41 9.43 9.55
C PHE A 236 8.40 9.75 8.44
N ALA A 237 8.02 9.47 7.18
CA ALA A 237 8.88 9.62 6.01
C ALA A 237 8.30 10.62 4.99
N ILE A 238 6.99 10.56 4.70
CA ILE A 238 6.40 11.42 3.67
C ILE A 238 6.50 12.90 4.07
N SER A 239 6.86 13.75 3.11
CA SER A 239 7.22 15.15 3.42
C SER A 239 6.03 16.08 3.73
N SER A 240 4.80 15.69 3.36
CA SER A 240 3.56 16.44 3.58
C SER A 240 2.36 15.54 3.30
N VAL A 241 1.41 15.48 4.24
CA VAL A 241 0.14 14.77 4.09
C VAL A 241 -0.66 15.32 2.91
N GLU A 242 -0.63 16.65 2.71
CA GLU A 242 -1.38 17.33 1.65
C GLU A 242 -0.95 16.98 0.22
N SER A 243 0.21 16.33 0.03
CA SER A 243 0.64 15.80 -1.27
C SER A 243 -0.06 14.50 -1.66
N PHE A 244 -0.66 13.80 -0.70
CA PHE A 244 -1.30 12.48 -0.86
C PHE A 244 -2.80 12.49 -0.56
N VAL A 245 -3.36 13.62 -0.11
CA VAL A 245 -4.82 13.77 0.00
C VAL A 245 -5.42 13.75 -1.43
N PRO A 246 -6.34 12.83 -1.74
CA PRO A 246 -6.88 12.66 -3.08
C PRO A 246 -7.86 13.78 -3.47
N GLU A 247 -8.42 13.70 -4.69
CA GLU A 247 -9.56 14.55 -5.06
C GLU A 247 -10.79 14.27 -4.17
N THR A 248 -11.76 15.19 -4.17
CA THR A 248 -12.99 15.06 -3.37
C THR A 248 -13.90 13.95 -3.92
N THR A 249 -14.74 13.39 -3.06
CA THR A 249 -15.72 12.34 -3.41
C THR A 249 -16.59 12.67 -4.64
N PRO A 250 -17.08 11.64 -5.37
CA PRO A 250 -18.08 11.82 -6.41
C PRO A 250 -19.32 12.56 -5.87
N ALA A 251 -19.73 13.62 -6.55
CA ALA A 251 -20.86 14.43 -6.11
C ALA A 251 -22.13 13.56 -5.99
N LEU A 252 -22.89 13.69 -4.89
CA LEU A 252 -24.08 12.87 -4.60
C LEU A 252 -25.09 12.79 -5.76
N THR A 253 -25.18 13.81 -6.62
CA THR A 253 -26.09 13.84 -7.77
C THR A 253 -25.49 13.26 -9.07
N SER A 254 -24.34 12.59 -9.02
CA SER A 254 -23.65 12.01 -10.18
C SER A 254 -24.17 10.61 -10.54
N GLU A 255 -23.81 10.12 -11.73
CA GLU A 255 -24.05 8.72 -12.11
C GLU A 255 -23.04 7.81 -11.38
N ASP A 256 -21.78 8.23 -11.25
CA ASP A 256 -20.69 7.51 -10.57
C ASP A 256 -21.01 7.21 -9.08
N TYR A 257 -21.50 8.21 -8.32
CA TYR A 257 -21.97 7.98 -6.95
C TYR A 257 -23.13 6.98 -6.90
N ALA A 258 -24.08 7.07 -7.84
CA ALA A 258 -25.23 6.18 -7.87
C ALA A 258 -24.85 4.75 -8.25
N GLU A 259 -23.86 4.55 -9.13
CA GLU A 259 -23.35 3.23 -9.48
C GLU A 259 -22.74 2.55 -8.24
N SER A 260 -21.84 3.25 -7.55
CA SER A 260 -21.21 2.75 -6.32
C SER A 260 -22.21 2.53 -5.17
N TYR A 261 -23.18 3.44 -4.99
CA TYR A 261 -24.28 3.28 -4.03
C TYR A 261 -25.11 2.01 -4.30
N ASN A 262 -25.53 1.80 -5.55
CA ASN A 262 -26.40 0.67 -5.89
C ASN A 262 -25.64 -0.66 -5.82
N GLU A 263 -24.34 -0.65 -6.09
CA GLU A 263 -23.48 -1.81 -5.88
C GLU A 263 -23.40 -2.19 -4.40
N VAL A 264 -23.17 -1.23 -3.49
CA VAL A 264 -23.15 -1.51 -2.05
C VAL A 264 -24.53 -1.91 -1.53
N LEU A 265 -25.61 -1.31 -2.06
CA LEU A 265 -26.99 -1.70 -1.75
C LEU A 265 -27.24 -3.18 -2.07
N GLU A 266 -26.77 -3.66 -3.23
CA GLU A 266 -26.96 -5.04 -3.70
C GLU A 266 -25.97 -6.04 -3.06
N LEU A 267 -24.68 -5.71 -3.00
CA LEU A 267 -23.62 -6.61 -2.53
C LEU A 267 -23.34 -6.52 -1.03
N GLY A 268 -23.60 -5.39 -0.39
CA GLY A 268 -23.29 -5.13 1.02
C GLY A 268 -24.37 -5.54 2.02
N ALA A 269 -25.60 -5.81 1.56
CA ALA A 269 -26.73 -6.18 2.42
C ALA A 269 -26.47 -7.49 3.19
N VAL A 270 -26.89 -7.57 4.46
CA VAL A 270 -26.76 -8.79 5.27
C VAL A 270 -27.46 -10.00 4.62
N ASP A 271 -28.62 -9.77 4.00
CA ASP A 271 -29.42 -10.79 3.30
C ASP A 271 -29.28 -10.73 1.76
N SER A 272 -28.14 -10.22 1.25
CA SER A 272 -27.85 -10.15 -0.18
C SER A 272 -28.10 -11.48 -0.89
N THR A 273 -28.83 -11.43 -2.00
CA THR A 273 -29.05 -12.59 -2.89
C THR A 273 -28.15 -12.59 -4.13
N THR A 274 -27.24 -11.60 -4.22
CA THR A 274 -26.31 -11.42 -5.35
C THR A 274 -24.86 -11.63 -4.92
N ARG A 275 -24.47 -11.21 -3.71
CA ARG A 275 -23.13 -11.48 -3.15
C ARG A 275 -22.90 -13.00 -3.14
N THR A 276 -21.76 -13.43 -3.68
CA THR A 276 -21.39 -14.86 -3.72
C THR A 276 -20.83 -15.33 -2.37
N ALA A 277 -20.72 -16.64 -2.19
CA ALA A 277 -20.04 -17.21 -1.01
C ALA A 277 -18.58 -16.73 -0.93
N ASP A 278 -17.84 -16.80 -2.03
CA ASP A 278 -16.46 -16.31 -2.14
C ASP A 278 -16.32 -14.80 -1.82
N GLN A 279 -17.27 -13.96 -2.25
CA GLN A 279 -17.28 -12.54 -1.86
C GLN A 279 -17.59 -12.33 -0.37
N THR A 280 -18.41 -13.18 0.23
CA THR A 280 -18.68 -13.15 1.68
C THR A 280 -17.45 -13.60 2.46
N GLU A 281 -16.77 -14.64 1.98
CA GLU A 281 -15.52 -15.15 2.53
C GLU A 281 -14.40 -14.11 2.46
N ALA A 282 -14.14 -13.52 1.30
CA ALA A 282 -13.19 -12.42 1.12
C ALA A 282 -13.52 -11.22 2.01
N GLY A 283 -14.81 -10.87 2.16
CA GLY A 283 -15.28 -9.86 3.09
C GLY A 283 -14.83 -10.11 4.53
N ILE A 284 -14.99 -11.33 5.02
CA ILE A 284 -14.66 -11.73 6.39
C ILE A 284 -13.14 -11.96 6.57
N PHE A 285 -12.48 -12.56 5.59
CA PHE A 285 -11.05 -12.87 5.60
C PHE A 285 -10.19 -11.65 5.90
N TRP A 286 -10.48 -10.52 5.24
CA TRP A 286 -9.78 -9.24 5.37
C TRP A 286 -10.34 -8.33 6.48
N ALA A 287 -11.21 -8.84 7.37
CA ALA A 287 -11.88 -7.99 8.35
C ALA A 287 -10.94 -7.44 9.43
N TYR A 288 -10.58 -8.26 10.43
CA TYR A 288 -9.69 -7.87 11.53
C TYR A 288 -10.12 -6.56 12.22
N ASP A 289 -11.43 -6.38 12.36
CA ASP A 289 -12.07 -5.20 12.95
C ASP A 289 -12.56 -5.44 14.39
N ARG A 290 -12.70 -6.71 14.83
CA ARG A 290 -13.23 -7.07 16.15
C ARG A 290 -12.19 -6.94 17.27
N GLU A 291 -12.68 -6.53 18.44
CA GLU A 291 -11.91 -6.52 19.69
C GLU A 291 -11.36 -7.94 19.97
N GLY A 292 -10.06 -8.03 20.26
CA GLY A 292 -9.39 -9.30 20.55
C GLY A 292 -8.90 -10.12 19.35
N LEU A 293 -9.03 -9.64 18.10
CA LEU A 293 -8.21 -10.11 16.95
C LEU A 293 -7.07 -9.15 16.60
N GLY A 294 -6.95 -8.03 17.34
CA GLY A 294 -6.06 -6.93 16.96
C GLY A 294 -6.74 -6.02 15.94
N THR A 295 -5.94 -5.42 15.06
CA THR A 295 -6.42 -4.56 13.96
C THR A 295 -5.91 -5.15 12.65
N PRO A 296 -6.23 -4.61 11.45
CA PRO A 296 -5.74 -5.17 10.17
C PRO A 296 -4.21 -5.30 10.09
N LEU A 297 -3.48 -4.50 10.87
CA LEU A 297 -2.03 -4.59 11.03
C LEU A 297 -1.52 -5.96 11.52
N ALA A 298 -2.37 -6.79 12.16
CA ALA A 298 -2.02 -8.17 12.51
C ALA A 298 -1.89 -9.02 11.24
N LEU A 299 -2.94 -9.12 10.43
CA LEU A 299 -2.91 -9.81 9.13
C LEU A 299 -1.83 -9.28 8.19
N PHE A 300 -1.59 -7.96 8.20
CA PHE A 300 -0.52 -7.35 7.41
C PHE A 300 0.89 -7.71 7.92
N SER A 301 1.06 -8.01 9.21
CA SER A 301 2.30 -8.61 9.72
C SER A 301 2.47 -10.06 9.24
N ASP A 302 1.38 -10.83 9.19
CA ASP A 302 1.38 -12.21 8.68
C ASP A 302 1.73 -12.27 7.19
N VAL A 303 1.27 -11.29 6.40
CA VAL A 303 1.66 -11.10 4.98
C VAL A 303 3.17 -10.86 4.85
N LEU A 304 3.72 -9.94 5.65
CA LEU A 304 5.16 -9.66 5.65
C LEU A 304 5.97 -10.91 6.02
N GLU A 305 5.58 -11.63 7.08
CA GLU A 305 6.29 -12.84 7.53
C GLU A 305 6.26 -13.94 6.47
N THR A 306 5.08 -14.15 5.86
CA THR A 306 4.86 -15.15 4.81
C THR A 306 5.78 -14.90 3.61
N ILE A 307 5.77 -13.68 3.07
CA ILE A 307 6.53 -13.34 1.87
C ILE A 307 8.03 -13.28 2.18
N ALA A 308 8.44 -12.65 3.28
CA ALA A 308 9.84 -12.61 3.72
C ALA A 308 10.45 -14.00 3.88
N THR A 309 9.70 -14.93 4.48
CA THR A 309 10.11 -16.33 4.67
C THR A 309 10.14 -17.10 3.35
N GLN A 310 9.21 -16.81 2.44
CA GLN A 310 9.14 -17.44 1.12
C GLN A 310 10.33 -17.05 0.23
N GLU A 311 10.61 -15.75 0.12
CA GLU A 311 11.70 -15.22 -0.70
C GLU A 311 13.08 -15.45 -0.06
N GLY A 312 13.11 -15.73 1.25
CA GLY A 312 14.31 -16.19 1.96
C GLY A 312 15.24 -15.07 2.38
N ASN A 313 14.66 -13.92 2.73
CA ASN A 313 15.35 -12.72 3.20
C ASN A 313 16.36 -13.01 4.33
N THR A 314 17.44 -12.24 4.34
CA THR A 314 18.38 -12.10 5.47
C THR A 314 17.80 -11.27 6.61
N LEU A 315 18.48 -11.27 7.77
CA LEU A 315 18.13 -10.44 8.93
C LEU A 315 18.10 -8.94 8.57
N GLU A 316 19.10 -8.49 7.82
CA GLU A 316 19.21 -7.12 7.32
C GLU A 316 18.08 -6.75 6.34
N GLU A 317 17.74 -7.65 5.40
CA GLU A 317 16.61 -7.45 4.47
C GLU A 317 15.26 -7.46 5.19
N ASN A 318 15.06 -8.34 6.17
CA ASN A 318 13.85 -8.34 7.01
C ASN A 318 13.72 -7.05 7.81
N ALA A 319 14.81 -6.57 8.41
CA ALA A 319 14.80 -5.31 9.12
C ALA A 319 14.44 -4.12 8.20
N ALA A 320 14.94 -4.12 6.96
CA ALA A 320 14.62 -3.10 5.96
C ALA A 320 13.16 -3.18 5.49
N LEU A 321 12.68 -4.36 5.08
CA LEU A 321 11.32 -4.59 4.60
C LEU A 321 10.27 -4.21 5.65
N TYR A 322 10.42 -4.70 6.89
CA TYR A 322 9.47 -4.39 7.95
C TYR A 322 9.49 -2.89 8.32
N ALA A 323 10.66 -2.23 8.29
CA ALA A 323 10.75 -0.80 8.55
C ALA A 323 10.05 0.03 7.45
N GLN A 324 10.30 -0.28 6.18
CA GLN A 324 9.62 0.37 5.06
C GLN A 324 8.10 0.18 5.13
N ALA A 325 7.64 -1.08 5.23
CA ALA A 325 6.21 -1.39 5.14
C ALA A 325 5.42 -0.82 6.32
N SER A 326 5.99 -0.87 7.53
CA SER A 326 5.34 -0.30 8.71
C SER A 326 5.34 1.23 8.71
N VAL A 327 6.38 1.89 8.20
CA VAL A 327 6.40 3.34 7.99
C VAL A 327 5.39 3.76 6.91
N ALA A 328 5.34 3.05 5.78
CA ALA A 328 4.36 3.30 4.73
C ALA A 328 2.92 3.14 5.24
N MET A 329 2.62 2.08 5.99
CA MET A 329 1.32 1.90 6.63
C MET A 329 1.01 2.98 7.68
N ALA A 330 2.01 3.45 8.45
CA ALA A 330 1.80 4.52 9.43
C ALA A 330 1.48 5.86 8.75
N ASP A 331 2.22 6.26 7.71
CA ASP A 331 1.96 7.48 6.97
C ASP A 331 0.65 7.40 6.15
N ALA A 332 0.34 6.23 5.59
CA ALA A 332 -0.95 5.95 4.97
C ALA A 332 -2.13 6.11 5.95
N ALA A 333 -1.97 5.73 7.22
CA ALA A 333 -2.97 5.98 8.25
C ALA A 333 -3.21 7.48 8.47
N ILE A 334 -2.14 8.28 8.50
CA ILE A 334 -2.23 9.74 8.69
C ILE A 334 -2.96 10.38 7.50
N VAL A 335 -2.62 10.02 6.26
CA VAL A 335 -3.29 10.49 5.05
C VAL A 335 -4.76 10.06 5.00
N ALA A 336 -5.06 8.79 5.28
CA ALA A 336 -6.43 8.28 5.30
C ALA A 336 -7.29 8.99 6.36
N TRP A 337 -6.78 9.20 7.57
CA TRP A 337 -7.54 9.91 8.62
C TRP A 337 -7.67 11.42 8.35
N GLN A 338 -6.65 12.06 7.77
CA GLN A 338 -6.76 13.46 7.31
C GLN A 338 -7.82 13.61 6.20
N THR A 339 -7.92 12.63 5.30
CA THR A 339 -8.95 12.61 4.25
C THR A 339 -10.33 12.39 4.86
N LYS A 340 -10.49 11.37 5.71
CA LYS A 340 -11.75 11.02 6.38
C LYS A 340 -12.37 12.19 7.13
N PHE A 341 -11.60 12.84 8.01
CA PHE A 341 -12.11 13.95 8.83
C PHE A 341 -12.01 15.32 8.12
N GLY A 342 -11.45 15.38 6.91
CA GLY A 342 -11.49 16.54 6.03
C GLY A 342 -12.72 16.57 5.12
N GLU A 343 -13.08 15.43 4.52
CA GLU A 343 -14.25 15.27 3.64
C GLU A 343 -15.54 14.93 4.42
N GLU A 344 -15.40 14.29 5.59
CA GLU A 344 -16.50 13.91 6.48
C GLU A 344 -17.61 13.09 5.77
N PHE A 345 -17.29 12.28 4.75
CA PHE A 345 -18.32 11.61 3.93
C PHE A 345 -19.02 10.45 4.67
N TRP A 346 -20.34 10.34 4.47
CA TRP A 346 -21.21 9.37 5.13
C TRP A 346 -20.92 7.90 4.79
N ARG A 347 -21.27 6.98 5.69
CA ARG A 347 -21.15 5.52 5.48
C ARG A 347 -22.30 5.00 4.63
N PRO A 348 -22.15 3.85 3.94
CA PRO A 348 -23.22 3.27 3.14
C PRO A 348 -24.52 3.02 3.91
N VAL A 349 -24.48 2.62 5.19
CA VAL A 349 -25.69 2.41 6.00
C VAL A 349 -26.54 3.68 6.14
N THR A 350 -25.93 4.83 6.46
CA THR A 350 -26.68 6.10 6.57
C THR A 350 -27.03 6.65 5.20
N ALA A 351 -26.17 6.46 4.20
CA ALA A 351 -26.45 6.84 2.82
C ALA A 351 -27.68 6.11 2.26
N ILE A 352 -27.77 4.80 2.49
CA ILE A 352 -28.86 3.95 1.97
C ILE A 352 -30.17 4.23 2.72
N HIS A 353 -30.14 4.46 4.03
CA HIS A 353 -31.33 4.85 4.79
C HIS A 353 -31.92 6.19 4.29
N ASP A 354 -31.06 7.17 4.00
CA ASP A 354 -31.44 8.53 3.59
C ASP A 354 -31.32 8.78 2.06
N GLY A 355 -31.22 7.73 1.22
CA GLY A 355 -30.98 7.87 -0.24
C GLY A 355 -31.99 8.80 -0.94
N ASP A 356 -33.26 8.72 -0.56
CA ASP A 356 -34.36 9.60 -1.02
C ASP A 356 -34.12 11.12 -0.75
N LEU A 357 -33.10 11.48 0.04
CA LEU A 357 -32.76 12.85 0.45
C LEU A 357 -31.52 13.44 -0.24
N ASP A 358 -30.67 12.63 -0.89
CA ASP A 358 -29.40 13.06 -1.49
C ASP A 358 -29.55 13.96 -2.74
N GLY A 359 -30.75 13.97 -3.34
CA GLY A 359 -31.10 14.76 -4.52
C GLY A 359 -30.83 14.07 -5.86
N ASN A 360 -30.37 12.83 -5.85
CA ASN A 360 -30.24 11.93 -6.98
C ASN A 360 -31.54 11.14 -7.18
N SER A 361 -31.79 10.67 -8.39
CA SER A 361 -32.99 9.88 -8.73
C SER A 361 -32.68 8.41 -9.03
N LEU A 362 -31.44 8.01 -8.76
CA LEU A 362 -30.90 6.67 -9.01
C LEU A 362 -30.57 5.92 -7.72
N THR A 363 -30.70 6.56 -6.56
CA THR A 363 -30.38 6.06 -5.21
C THR A 363 -31.66 5.91 -4.39
N GLU A 364 -32.45 4.86 -4.67
CA GLU A 364 -33.68 4.59 -3.90
C GLU A 364 -33.32 4.27 -2.45
N GLY A 365 -33.92 4.99 -1.50
CA GLY A 365 -33.62 4.81 -0.07
C GLY A 365 -34.34 3.61 0.55
N ASP A 366 -33.69 2.94 1.50
CA ASP A 366 -34.24 1.80 2.24
C ASP A 366 -33.96 1.93 3.75
N GLU A 367 -35.00 2.29 4.52
CA GLU A 367 -34.93 2.47 5.99
C GLU A 367 -34.78 1.15 6.77
N ASP A 368 -35.00 0.00 6.13
CA ASP A 368 -34.88 -1.33 6.72
C ASP A 368 -33.55 -2.03 6.32
N TRP A 369 -32.70 -1.41 5.48
CA TRP A 369 -31.42 -2.01 5.03
C TRP A 369 -30.42 -2.17 6.16
N VAL A 370 -29.71 -3.30 6.18
CA VAL A 370 -28.69 -3.63 7.16
C VAL A 370 -27.46 -4.16 6.41
N ALA A 371 -26.29 -3.57 6.67
CA ALA A 371 -25.02 -4.08 6.14
C ALA A 371 -24.72 -5.47 6.71
N LEU A 372 -23.97 -6.28 5.97
CA LEU A 372 -23.31 -7.46 6.56
C LEU A 372 -22.40 -7.02 7.71
N GLY A 373 -21.72 -5.88 7.56
CA GLY A 373 -20.93 -5.22 8.59
C GLY A 373 -19.57 -5.88 8.81
N ALA A 374 -18.71 -5.19 9.55
CA ALA A 374 -17.50 -5.79 10.10
C ALA A 374 -17.88 -6.82 11.18
N PRO A 375 -17.39 -8.08 11.14
CA PRO A 375 -17.70 -9.09 12.14
C PRO A 375 -17.38 -8.59 13.57
N ASP A 376 -18.26 -8.87 14.54
CA ASP A 376 -18.16 -8.32 15.91
C ASP A 376 -17.93 -9.39 17.01
N GLY A 377 -17.97 -10.67 16.66
CA GLY A 377 -17.91 -11.79 17.61
C GLY A 377 -19.25 -12.18 18.26
N GLY A 378 -20.38 -11.69 17.74
CA GLY A 378 -21.72 -12.03 18.17
C GLY A 378 -22.21 -13.44 17.81
N GLU A 379 -23.45 -13.75 18.22
CA GLU A 379 -24.15 -15.02 17.90
C GLU A 379 -24.88 -14.98 16.54
N ASP A 380 -24.78 -13.89 15.78
CA ASP A 380 -25.37 -13.75 14.44
C ASP A 380 -24.42 -13.05 13.45
N ILE A 381 -24.91 -12.83 12.22
CA ILE A 381 -24.11 -12.33 11.08
C ILE A 381 -24.22 -10.82 10.87
N ILE A 382 -24.88 -10.07 11.75
CA ILE A 382 -25.00 -8.61 11.65
C ILE A 382 -23.81 -7.97 12.35
N GLY A 383 -22.78 -7.64 11.57
CA GLY A 383 -21.62 -6.89 12.02
C GLY A 383 -21.92 -5.40 12.29
N PHE A 384 -20.85 -4.65 12.60
CA PHE A 384 -20.92 -3.22 12.87
C PHE A 384 -20.34 -2.37 11.74
N THR A 385 -20.70 -1.09 11.68
CA THR A 385 -20.00 -0.11 10.81
C THR A 385 -18.90 0.59 11.61
N PRO A 386 -17.63 0.56 11.17
CA PRO A 386 -16.54 1.24 11.88
C PRO A 386 -16.75 2.76 12.00
N GLN A 387 -16.54 3.29 13.20
CA GLN A 387 -17.03 4.62 13.63
C GLN A 387 -16.07 5.74 13.22
N PHE A 388 -15.92 5.91 11.91
CA PHE A 388 -15.19 7.01 11.27
C PHE A 388 -15.75 7.22 9.85
N PRO A 389 -15.57 8.41 9.24
CA PRO A 389 -16.01 8.69 7.88
C PRO A 389 -15.52 7.66 6.87
N THR A 390 -16.26 7.51 5.76
CA THR A 390 -15.99 6.41 4.81
C THR A 390 -14.77 6.70 3.93
N TYR A 391 -14.68 7.88 3.33
CA TYR A 391 -13.71 8.18 2.29
C TYR A 391 -12.36 8.67 2.84
N ILE A 392 -11.20 8.13 2.49
CA ILE A 392 -10.92 6.88 1.73
C ILE A 392 -10.92 5.65 2.65
N SER A 393 -11.01 4.44 2.11
CA SER A 393 -11.03 3.19 2.89
C SER A 393 -9.70 2.98 3.62
N GLY A 394 -9.77 2.74 4.94
CA GLY A 394 -8.57 2.51 5.75
C GLY A 394 -7.83 1.26 5.30
N HIS A 395 -8.55 0.13 5.22
CA HIS A 395 -8.03 -1.14 4.69
C HIS A 395 -7.40 -1.01 3.31
N ALA A 396 -8.06 -0.32 2.37
CA ALA A 396 -7.51 -0.15 1.02
C ALA A 396 -6.23 0.70 1.03
N THR A 397 -6.17 1.76 1.85
CA THR A 397 -4.96 2.61 1.97
C THR A 397 -3.81 1.88 2.66
N PHE A 398 -4.08 1.08 3.70
CA PHE A 398 -3.08 0.22 4.33
C PHE A 398 -2.59 -0.88 3.40
N GLY A 399 -3.50 -1.53 2.67
CA GLY A 399 -3.16 -2.57 1.70
C GLY A 399 -2.34 -2.02 0.54
N GLY A 400 -2.72 -0.87 -0.02
CA GLY A 400 -1.93 -0.17 -1.05
C GLY A 400 -0.53 0.16 -0.55
N ALA A 401 -0.39 0.59 0.70
CA ALA A 401 0.91 0.87 1.31
C ALA A 401 1.76 -0.39 1.54
N LEU A 402 1.15 -1.48 2.03
CA LEU A 402 1.79 -2.77 2.25
C LEU A 402 2.25 -3.41 0.94
N PHE A 403 1.30 -3.66 0.02
CA PHE A 403 1.58 -4.36 -1.23
C PHE A 403 2.39 -3.49 -2.20
N GLY A 404 2.21 -2.16 -2.19
CA GLY A 404 3.12 -1.22 -2.85
C GLY A 404 4.54 -1.31 -2.32
N THR A 405 4.73 -1.41 -0.99
CA THR A 405 6.08 -1.58 -0.43
C THR A 405 6.70 -2.92 -0.82
N LEU A 406 5.92 -4.00 -0.86
CA LEU A 406 6.39 -5.31 -1.32
C LEU A 406 6.79 -5.27 -2.81
N GLN A 407 6.01 -4.57 -3.65
CA GLN A 407 6.31 -4.35 -5.07
C GLN A 407 7.62 -3.56 -5.26
N GLU A 408 7.82 -2.47 -4.51
CA GLU A 408 9.04 -1.66 -4.55
C GLU A 408 10.27 -2.43 -4.00
N PHE A 409 10.11 -3.15 -2.88
CA PHE A 409 11.21 -3.87 -2.21
C PHE A 409 11.73 -5.05 -3.05
N TYR A 410 10.83 -5.83 -3.65
CA TYR A 410 11.19 -6.99 -4.48
C TYR A 410 11.31 -6.66 -5.98
N GLY A 411 10.90 -5.46 -6.41
CA GLY A 411 10.92 -5.02 -7.80
C GLY A 411 9.97 -5.80 -8.73
N THR A 412 8.89 -6.39 -8.19
CA THR A 412 7.96 -7.24 -8.94
C THR A 412 6.58 -7.34 -8.28
N ASP A 413 5.53 -7.53 -9.10
CA ASP A 413 4.18 -7.92 -8.66
C ASP A 413 3.99 -9.44 -8.60
N ASP A 414 4.82 -10.21 -9.33
CA ASP A 414 4.66 -11.63 -9.62
C ASP A 414 5.07 -12.55 -8.44
N ILE A 415 4.64 -12.21 -7.22
CA ILE A 415 4.80 -13.04 -6.01
C ILE A 415 3.44 -13.70 -5.68
N SER A 416 3.34 -15.00 -5.95
CA SER A 416 2.20 -15.81 -5.50
C SER A 416 2.44 -16.32 -4.08
N PHE A 417 1.43 -16.25 -3.22
CA PHE A 417 1.51 -16.66 -1.80
C PHE A 417 0.17 -17.14 -1.24
N GLU A 418 0.21 -17.98 -0.20
CA GLU A 418 -0.96 -18.44 0.55
C GLU A 418 -0.98 -17.75 1.92
N LEU A 419 -2.12 -17.20 2.33
CA LEU A 419 -2.31 -16.47 3.58
C LEU A 419 -3.44 -17.09 4.40
N THR A 420 -3.26 -17.25 5.71
CA THR A 420 -4.29 -17.75 6.64
C THR A 420 -4.97 -16.57 7.34
N SER A 421 -6.29 -16.61 7.54
CA SER A 421 -7.03 -15.59 8.29
C SER A 421 -7.67 -16.15 9.55
N SER A 422 -7.37 -15.54 10.70
CA SER A 422 -7.95 -15.93 12.00
C SER A 422 -9.44 -15.58 12.12
N GLU A 423 -9.97 -14.67 11.29
CA GLU A 423 -11.43 -14.50 11.17
C GLU A 423 -12.08 -15.77 10.59
N LEU A 424 -11.44 -16.42 9.60
CA LEU A 424 -11.91 -17.70 9.06
C LEU A 424 -11.62 -18.88 9.99
N GLU A 425 -10.52 -18.89 10.74
CA GLU A 425 -10.26 -19.91 11.76
C GLU A 425 -11.37 -19.93 12.84
N ILE A 426 -11.85 -18.76 13.26
CA ILE A 426 -13.01 -18.65 14.17
C ILE A 426 -14.27 -19.26 13.53
N LEU A 427 -14.51 -19.05 12.23
CA LEU A 427 -15.65 -19.66 11.53
C LEU A 427 -15.53 -21.18 11.38
N LEU A 428 -14.31 -21.74 11.24
CA LEU A 428 -14.10 -23.19 11.23
C LEU A 428 -14.45 -23.83 12.59
N GLU A 429 -14.31 -23.10 13.69
CA GLU A 429 -14.74 -23.56 15.02
C GLU A 429 -16.26 -23.45 15.26
N ASP A 430 -16.99 -22.65 14.46
CA ASP A 430 -18.46 -22.50 14.52
C ASP A 430 -19.18 -22.79 13.18
N PRO A 431 -19.51 -24.07 12.92
CA PRO A 431 -20.28 -24.47 11.74
C PRO A 431 -21.72 -23.92 11.67
N GLU A 432 -22.32 -23.50 12.80
CA GLU A 432 -23.68 -22.90 12.76
C GLU A 432 -23.59 -21.45 12.27
N LEU A 433 -22.55 -20.71 12.68
CA LEU A 433 -22.26 -19.36 12.17
C LEU A 433 -21.77 -19.39 10.71
N GLN A 434 -20.96 -20.38 10.33
CA GLN A 434 -20.54 -20.61 8.95
C GLN A 434 -21.74 -20.85 8.00
N GLU A 435 -22.69 -21.73 8.38
CA GLU A 435 -23.93 -21.94 7.61
C GLU A 435 -24.78 -20.65 7.54
N ALA A 436 -24.76 -19.82 8.60
CA ALA A 436 -25.47 -18.55 8.62
C ALA A 436 -24.89 -17.50 7.65
N TYR A 437 -23.55 -17.42 7.52
CA TYR A 437 -22.90 -16.62 6.47
C TYR A 437 -23.07 -17.19 5.06
N GLY A 438 -23.61 -18.42 4.92
CA GLY A 438 -23.76 -19.10 3.63
C GLY A 438 -22.46 -19.71 3.09
N LEU A 439 -21.52 -20.01 3.99
CA LEU A 439 -20.20 -20.57 3.70
C LEU A 439 -20.15 -22.09 4.00
N ASP A 440 -19.13 -22.77 3.47
CA ASP A 440 -18.84 -24.20 3.65
C ASP A 440 -17.31 -24.36 3.49
N LEU A 441 -16.55 -23.80 4.46
CA LEU A 441 -15.09 -23.72 4.41
C LEU A 441 -14.46 -25.04 4.89
N ASP A 442 -13.49 -25.58 4.12
CA ASP A 442 -12.67 -26.74 4.50
C ASP A 442 -11.37 -26.33 5.25
N ASP A 443 -10.91 -25.10 5.05
CA ASP A 443 -9.72 -24.46 5.64
C ASP A 443 -9.94 -22.94 5.82
N ALA A 444 -8.90 -22.21 6.22
CA ALA A 444 -8.92 -20.78 6.53
C ALA A 444 -7.93 -19.97 5.66
N THR A 445 -7.50 -20.55 4.52
CA THR A 445 -6.48 -19.99 3.65
C THR A 445 -7.06 -19.41 2.37
N ARG A 446 -6.43 -18.34 1.86
CA ARG A 446 -6.64 -17.84 0.49
C ARG A 446 -5.29 -17.80 -0.23
N GLN A 447 -5.30 -18.18 -1.49
CA GLN A 447 -4.15 -18.15 -2.38
C GLN A 447 -4.28 -16.95 -3.31
N PHE A 448 -3.21 -16.18 -3.42
CA PHE A 448 -3.08 -15.08 -4.38
C PHE A 448 -1.98 -15.44 -5.39
N ASP A 449 -2.23 -15.16 -6.67
CA ASP A 449 -1.27 -15.36 -7.75
C ASP A 449 -0.28 -14.17 -7.86
N SER A 450 -0.66 -12.97 -7.37
CA SER A 450 0.18 -11.76 -7.34
C SER A 450 -0.10 -10.83 -6.14
N LEU A 451 0.80 -9.86 -5.88
CA LEU A 451 0.62 -8.86 -4.83
C LEU A 451 -0.58 -7.93 -5.11
N SER A 452 -0.77 -7.52 -6.36
CA SER A 452 -1.90 -6.70 -6.80
C SER A 452 -3.25 -7.41 -6.63
N GLU A 453 -3.31 -8.74 -6.78
CA GLU A 453 -4.55 -9.49 -6.53
C GLU A 453 -4.94 -9.43 -5.05
N ALA A 454 -4.00 -9.63 -4.14
CA ALA A 454 -4.25 -9.52 -2.70
C ALA A 454 -4.60 -8.09 -2.28
N MET A 455 -3.93 -7.08 -2.84
CA MET A 455 -4.24 -5.66 -2.64
C MET A 455 -5.68 -5.33 -3.05
N ALA A 456 -6.07 -5.76 -4.25
CA ALA A 456 -7.40 -5.54 -4.81
C ALA A 456 -8.47 -6.27 -3.99
N GLU A 457 -8.25 -7.51 -3.56
CA GLU A 457 -9.22 -8.23 -2.73
C GLU A 457 -9.36 -7.61 -1.33
N ASN A 458 -8.25 -7.23 -0.69
CA ASN A 458 -8.25 -6.52 0.60
C ASN A 458 -9.10 -5.25 0.55
N GLY A 459 -8.89 -4.41 -0.47
CA GLY A 459 -9.67 -3.19 -0.62
C GLY A 459 -11.15 -3.46 -0.91
N ARG A 460 -11.41 -4.40 -1.83
CA ARG A 460 -12.75 -4.76 -2.30
C ARG A 460 -13.61 -5.50 -1.28
N SER A 461 -12.98 -6.22 -0.35
CA SER A 461 -13.64 -6.91 0.78
C SER A 461 -14.63 -6.01 1.51
N ARG A 462 -14.31 -4.71 1.61
CA ARG A 462 -15.04 -3.71 2.38
C ARG A 462 -16.36 -3.28 1.72
N VAL A 463 -16.47 -3.46 0.40
CA VAL A 463 -17.71 -3.34 -0.37
C VAL A 463 -18.62 -4.55 -0.10
N TYR A 464 -18.06 -5.75 -0.03
CA TYR A 464 -18.81 -6.99 0.27
C TYR A 464 -19.37 -7.01 1.70
N LEU A 465 -18.67 -6.41 2.66
CA LEU A 465 -19.17 -6.15 4.01
C LEU A 465 -20.20 -5.00 4.09
N GLY A 466 -20.38 -4.21 3.02
CA GLY A 466 -21.35 -3.13 2.97
C GLY A 466 -20.98 -1.87 3.77
N ILE A 467 -19.69 -1.68 4.09
CA ILE A 467 -19.21 -0.59 4.96
C ILE A 467 -18.40 0.49 4.23
N HIS A 468 -18.02 0.25 2.98
CA HIS A 468 -17.33 1.21 2.11
C HIS A 468 -17.94 1.23 0.70
N PHE A 469 -17.79 2.35 0.00
CA PHE A 469 -18.07 2.49 -1.43
C PHE A 469 -16.87 2.05 -2.28
N ASP A 470 -17.11 1.69 -3.54
CA ASP A 470 -16.05 1.31 -4.50
C ASP A 470 -15.00 2.42 -4.71
N PHE A 471 -15.41 3.69 -4.70
CA PHE A 471 -14.46 4.81 -4.77
C PHE A 471 -13.69 5.04 -3.45
N ASP A 472 -14.15 4.52 -2.31
CA ASP A 472 -13.33 4.51 -1.08
C ASP A 472 -12.18 3.51 -1.20
N ASP A 473 -12.44 2.40 -1.92
CA ASP A 473 -11.51 1.31 -2.18
C ASP A 473 -10.44 1.72 -3.21
N LEU A 474 -10.83 1.98 -4.46
CA LEU A 474 -9.90 2.25 -5.55
C LEU A 474 -8.94 3.41 -5.23
N VAL A 475 -9.47 4.55 -4.76
CA VAL A 475 -8.64 5.71 -4.39
C VAL A 475 -7.81 5.43 -3.14
N GLY A 476 -8.30 4.55 -2.24
CA GLY A 476 -7.52 4.08 -1.11
C GLY A 476 -6.26 3.33 -1.55
N GLN A 477 -6.40 2.37 -2.49
CA GLN A 477 -5.28 1.63 -3.05
C GLN A 477 -4.25 2.58 -3.71
N GLU A 478 -4.72 3.48 -4.57
CA GLU A 478 -3.88 4.49 -5.26
C GLU A 478 -3.07 5.35 -4.28
N VAL A 479 -3.72 5.89 -3.24
CA VAL A 479 -3.07 6.71 -2.21
C VAL A 479 -2.07 5.89 -1.40
N GLY A 480 -2.40 4.64 -1.06
CA GLY A 480 -1.50 3.72 -0.37
C GLY A 480 -0.23 3.43 -1.16
N GLN A 481 -0.36 3.08 -2.44
CA GLN A 481 0.77 2.82 -3.33
C GLN A 481 1.63 4.07 -3.54
N ALA A 482 1.03 5.25 -3.69
CA ALA A 482 1.77 6.50 -3.80
C ALA A 482 2.60 6.81 -2.54
N VAL A 483 2.04 6.55 -1.35
CA VAL A 483 2.79 6.65 -0.08
C VAL A 483 3.92 5.62 -0.03
N ALA A 484 3.69 4.37 -0.44
CA ALA A 484 4.74 3.35 -0.48
C ALA A 484 5.93 3.76 -1.37
N ALA A 485 5.69 4.28 -2.56
CA ALA A 485 6.74 4.73 -3.47
C ALA A 485 7.55 5.93 -2.92
N ASP A 486 6.90 6.93 -2.31
CA ASP A 486 7.61 8.05 -1.66
C ASP A 486 8.44 7.55 -0.46
N VAL A 487 7.89 6.63 0.34
CA VAL A 487 8.58 6.01 1.48
C VAL A 487 9.78 5.18 1.03
N ALA A 488 9.62 4.28 0.05
CA ALA A 488 10.69 3.46 -0.50
C ALA A 488 11.87 4.32 -0.97
N SER A 489 11.60 5.48 -1.59
CA SER A 489 12.65 6.43 -2.01
C SER A 489 13.50 7.03 -0.87
N GLN A 490 13.04 6.95 0.39
CA GLN A 490 13.76 7.41 1.58
C GLN A 490 14.61 6.31 2.24
N PHE A 491 14.38 5.03 1.91
CA PHE A 491 15.14 3.92 2.48
C PHE A 491 16.17 3.38 1.48
N VAL A 492 17.42 3.26 1.91
CA VAL A 492 18.42 2.55 1.13
C VAL A 492 18.31 1.06 1.43
N VAL A 493 17.75 0.29 0.49
CA VAL A 493 17.84 -1.18 0.55
C VAL A 493 19.28 -1.57 0.24
N ALA A 494 19.99 -2.08 1.25
CA ALA A 494 21.25 -2.77 1.05
C ALA A 494 20.97 -4.14 0.42
N SER A 495 20.82 -4.19 -0.90
CA SER A 495 20.74 -5.45 -1.64
C SER A 495 22.02 -6.27 -1.43
N ASP A 496 21.91 -7.51 -0.95
CA ASP A 496 23.05 -8.47 -0.97
C ASP A 496 23.27 -9.02 -2.39
N ASP A 497 23.22 -8.13 -3.37
CA ASP A 497 23.76 -8.41 -4.68
C ASP A 497 25.28 -8.27 -4.60
N GLY A 498 25.93 -9.43 -4.50
CA GLY A 498 27.32 -9.65 -4.93
C GLY A 498 27.52 -9.43 -6.44
N VAL A 499 26.76 -8.51 -7.04
CA VAL A 499 26.73 -8.07 -8.42
C VAL A 499 26.82 -6.54 -8.42
N GLU A 500 28.04 -5.99 -8.55
CA GLU A 500 28.24 -4.62 -9.02
C GLU A 500 27.43 -4.47 -10.33
N GLY A 501 26.29 -3.76 -10.31
CA GLY A 501 25.37 -3.80 -11.45
C GLY A 501 24.14 -2.90 -11.43
N VAL A 502 23.23 -3.01 -10.45
CA VAL A 502 21.84 -2.48 -10.63
C VAL A 502 21.80 -0.94 -10.72
N GLU A 503 22.30 -0.21 -9.73
CA GLU A 503 22.51 1.26 -9.80
C GLU A 503 23.44 1.68 -10.96
N GLU A 504 24.44 0.87 -11.31
CA GLU A 504 25.30 1.14 -12.48
C GLU A 504 24.60 0.90 -13.83
N SER A 505 23.45 0.22 -13.84
CA SER A 505 22.68 -0.11 -15.05
C SER A 505 21.59 0.90 -15.39
N VAL A 506 21.15 1.73 -14.44
CA VAL A 506 20.22 2.84 -14.74
C VAL A 506 21.00 4.03 -15.29
N LEU A 507 20.65 4.52 -16.48
CA LEU A 507 21.25 5.72 -17.07
C LEU A 507 20.37 6.94 -16.74
N ARG A 508 20.58 7.52 -15.57
CA ARG A 508 19.83 8.70 -15.08
C ARG A 508 20.45 10.01 -15.56
N TYR A 509 19.62 10.94 -16.03
CA TYR A 509 20.01 12.31 -16.39
C TYR A 509 19.04 13.35 -15.81
N GLU A 510 19.54 14.21 -14.92
CA GLU A 510 18.76 15.30 -14.31
C GLU A 510 18.89 16.62 -15.09
N ILE A 511 17.75 17.15 -15.54
CA ILE A 511 17.66 18.46 -16.19
C ILE A 511 17.68 19.56 -15.11
N THR A 512 18.83 20.20 -14.95
CA THR A 512 19.06 21.22 -13.91
C THR A 512 19.24 22.64 -14.49
N GLY A 513 18.21 23.50 -14.44
CA GLY A 513 18.42 24.90 -14.85
C GLY A 513 17.22 25.83 -14.87
N ARG A 514 16.79 26.35 -13.70
CA ARG A 514 15.69 27.35 -13.51
C ARG A 514 15.21 28.08 -14.78
N ASN A 515 14.10 27.60 -15.33
CA ASN A 515 13.35 28.22 -16.44
C ASN A 515 14.08 28.21 -17.79
N VAL A 516 14.97 27.24 -18.02
CA VAL A 516 15.53 26.95 -19.35
C VAL A 516 14.61 25.96 -20.05
N THR A 517 14.26 26.20 -21.31
CA THR A 517 13.65 25.13 -22.13
C THR A 517 14.73 24.10 -22.44
N SER A 518 14.51 22.86 -22.06
CA SER A 518 15.42 21.74 -22.35
C SER A 518 14.91 20.96 -23.56
N ASP A 519 15.85 20.39 -24.31
CA ASP A 519 15.63 19.85 -25.66
C ASP A 519 16.67 18.74 -25.83
N LEU A 520 16.25 17.51 -25.50
CA LEU A 520 17.10 16.32 -25.40
C LEU A 520 16.70 15.27 -26.44
N ILE A 521 17.67 14.46 -26.86
CA ILE A 521 17.45 13.23 -27.61
C ILE A 521 17.99 12.06 -26.78
N VAL A 522 17.14 11.09 -26.49
CA VAL A 522 17.51 9.75 -26.00
C VAL A 522 17.50 8.83 -27.21
N ALA A 523 18.68 8.56 -27.76
CA ALA A 523 18.86 7.65 -28.89
C ALA A 523 19.23 6.26 -28.37
N VAL A 524 18.51 5.23 -28.82
CA VAL A 524 18.75 3.84 -28.43
C VAL A 524 18.93 3.01 -29.70
N ASP A 525 20.02 2.25 -29.78
CA ASP A 525 20.24 1.22 -30.79
C ASP A 525 20.61 -0.12 -30.15
N ASP A 526 20.79 -1.18 -30.95
CA ASP A 526 21.11 -2.53 -30.45
C ASP A 526 22.38 -2.61 -29.56
N SER A 527 23.23 -1.58 -29.55
CA SER A 527 24.56 -1.58 -28.93
C SER A 527 24.80 -0.48 -27.89
N GLN A 528 24.09 0.64 -27.94
CA GLN A 528 24.29 1.76 -27.02
C GLN A 528 23.07 2.65 -26.84
N VAL A 529 23.03 3.33 -25.70
CA VAL A 529 22.19 4.50 -25.43
C VAL A 529 23.06 5.76 -25.48
N GLU A 530 22.55 6.82 -26.11
CA GLU A 530 23.12 8.19 -26.04
C GLU A 530 22.06 9.20 -25.59
N ILE A 531 22.41 10.07 -24.64
CA ILE A 531 21.62 11.25 -24.25
C ILE A 531 22.31 12.48 -24.83
N VAL A 532 21.62 13.27 -25.65
CA VAL A 532 22.21 14.35 -26.46
C VAL A 532 21.42 15.65 -26.28
N ASP A 533 22.09 16.80 -26.11
CA ASP A 533 21.42 18.11 -26.24
C ASP A 533 21.13 18.38 -27.71
N ALA A 534 19.85 18.41 -28.09
CA ALA A 534 19.39 18.52 -29.48
C ALA A 534 19.79 19.84 -30.16
N ARG A 535 20.19 20.86 -29.39
CA ARG A 535 20.49 22.22 -29.86
C ARG A 535 21.97 22.41 -30.12
N SER A 536 22.83 21.74 -29.34
CA SER A 536 24.28 21.75 -29.52
C SER A 536 24.79 20.54 -30.32
N GLY A 537 24.08 19.41 -30.29
CA GLY A 537 24.57 18.11 -30.76
C GLY A 537 25.67 17.53 -29.88
N GLU A 538 25.72 17.93 -28.61
CA GLU A 538 26.67 17.43 -27.60
C GLU A 538 26.09 16.20 -26.93
N VAL A 539 26.79 15.05 -27.04
CA VAL A 539 26.49 13.86 -26.25
C VAL A 539 26.81 14.18 -24.79
N LEU A 540 25.78 14.12 -23.97
CA LEU A 540 25.80 14.42 -22.54
C LEU A 540 26.21 13.16 -21.77
N GLU A 541 25.59 12.03 -22.09
CA GLU A 541 25.89 10.71 -21.54
C GLU A 541 25.81 9.62 -22.62
N THR A 542 26.56 8.53 -22.43
CA THR A 542 26.52 7.35 -23.32
C THR A 542 26.93 6.08 -22.58
N ARG A 543 26.22 4.97 -22.80
CA ARG A 543 26.46 3.66 -22.18
C ARG A 543 26.08 2.52 -23.14
N SER A 544 26.68 1.34 -22.98
CA SER A 544 26.30 0.13 -23.72
C SER A 544 24.88 -0.32 -23.36
N THR A 545 24.07 -0.80 -24.31
CA THR A 545 22.78 -1.44 -23.98
C THR A 545 22.96 -2.73 -23.19
N GLU A 546 24.06 -3.47 -23.40
CA GLU A 546 24.41 -4.64 -22.57
C GLU A 546 24.68 -4.27 -21.09
N GLU A 547 24.93 -2.99 -20.81
CA GLU A 547 25.23 -2.43 -19.48
C GLU A 547 24.13 -1.44 -19.01
N THR A 548 23.01 -1.32 -19.73
CA THR A 548 21.91 -0.38 -19.40
C THR A 548 20.59 -1.12 -19.30
N SER A 549 19.99 -1.14 -18.10
CA SER A 549 18.68 -1.76 -17.87
C SER A 549 17.54 -0.78 -18.17
N GLN A 550 17.70 0.48 -17.79
CA GLN A 550 16.71 1.55 -17.87
C GLN A 550 17.39 2.90 -18.16
N VAL A 551 16.65 3.82 -18.79
CA VAL A 551 17.03 5.24 -18.91
C VAL A 551 16.03 6.10 -18.13
N GLN A 552 16.49 7.02 -17.30
CA GLN A 552 15.61 7.91 -16.53
C GLN A 552 15.95 9.38 -16.81
N ILE A 553 14.98 10.15 -17.30
CA ILE A 553 15.11 11.60 -17.55
C ILE A 553 14.24 12.34 -16.53
N VAL A 554 14.86 13.15 -15.67
CA VAL A 554 14.16 13.85 -14.57
C VAL A 554 14.28 15.36 -14.71
N ALA A 555 13.16 16.08 -14.72
CA ALA A 555 13.13 17.54 -14.81
C ALA A 555 12.71 18.21 -13.49
N THR A 556 13.68 18.73 -12.73
CA THR A 556 13.43 19.35 -11.41
C THR A 556 13.17 20.87 -11.45
N ASP A 557 12.88 21.44 -12.62
CA ASP A 557 12.72 22.89 -12.80
C ASP A 557 11.43 23.34 -13.53
N ARG A 558 11.20 24.66 -13.59
CA ARG A 558 9.98 25.29 -14.16
C ARG A 558 10.13 25.68 -15.63
N GLY A 559 11.05 25.01 -16.31
CA GLY A 559 11.31 25.12 -17.73
C GLY A 559 10.18 24.54 -18.56
N ASN A 560 10.45 24.39 -19.85
CA ASN A 560 9.67 23.49 -20.69
C ASN A 560 10.59 22.33 -21.05
N THR A 561 10.16 21.10 -20.82
CA THR A 561 10.95 19.91 -21.15
C THR A 561 10.53 19.35 -22.50
N HIS A 562 11.45 19.24 -23.44
CA HIS A 562 11.22 18.50 -24.68
C HIS A 562 12.23 17.35 -24.74
N VAL A 563 11.73 16.12 -24.74
CA VAL A 563 12.51 14.90 -24.95
C VAL A 563 12.10 14.28 -26.28
N THR A 564 13.09 13.85 -27.06
CA THR A 564 12.89 12.99 -28.22
C THR A 564 13.44 11.62 -27.88
N VAL A 565 12.65 10.56 -27.96
CA VAL A 565 13.11 9.18 -27.87
C VAL A 565 13.19 8.62 -29.28
N ASP A 566 14.36 8.12 -29.67
CA ASP A 566 14.66 7.62 -31.01
C ASP A 566 15.12 6.15 -30.93
N LEU A 567 14.15 5.24 -30.98
CA LEU A 567 14.35 3.78 -30.85
C LEU A 567 14.71 3.17 -32.20
N ASN A 568 16.00 3.04 -32.47
CA ASN A 568 16.54 2.41 -33.68
C ASN A 568 16.84 0.92 -33.47
N THR A 569 15.92 0.19 -32.82
CA THR A 569 16.02 -1.25 -32.56
C THR A 569 14.68 -1.97 -32.82
N GLU A 570 14.75 -3.19 -33.35
CA GLU A 570 13.59 -4.05 -33.63
C GLU A 570 13.18 -4.89 -32.41
N ASP A 571 14.05 -5.03 -31.41
CA ASP A 571 13.85 -5.83 -30.19
C ASP A 571 13.87 -4.94 -28.93
N ALA A 572 13.31 -5.41 -27.81
CA ALA A 572 13.40 -4.71 -26.53
C ALA A 572 14.80 -4.84 -25.91
N VAL A 573 15.59 -3.76 -25.95
CA VAL A 573 16.99 -3.73 -25.46
C VAL A 573 17.18 -3.08 -24.08
N LEU A 574 16.12 -2.52 -23.50
CA LEU A 574 16.10 -1.92 -22.16
C LEU A 574 15.01 -2.62 -21.33
N PRO A 575 15.34 -3.64 -20.51
CA PRO A 575 14.35 -4.39 -19.75
C PRO A 575 13.50 -3.55 -18.78
N GLY A 576 14.09 -2.51 -18.17
CA GLY A 576 13.38 -1.54 -17.32
C GLY A 576 12.87 -0.30 -18.08
N GLY A 577 12.96 -0.29 -19.41
CA GLY A 577 12.38 0.75 -20.25
C GLY A 577 13.03 2.14 -20.16
N ILE A 578 12.21 3.16 -20.36
CA ILE A 578 12.60 4.58 -20.34
C ILE A 578 11.57 5.35 -19.50
N VAL A 579 12.01 5.98 -18.42
CA VAL A 579 11.15 6.79 -17.54
C VAL A 579 11.42 8.28 -17.79
N ILE A 580 10.36 9.08 -17.99
CA ILE A 580 10.45 10.52 -18.26
C ILE A 580 9.56 11.31 -17.29
N GLU A 581 10.19 11.93 -16.29
CA GLU A 581 9.55 12.81 -15.31
C GLU A 581 9.64 14.28 -15.78
N GLY A 582 8.49 14.82 -16.20
CA GLY A 582 8.29 16.22 -16.52
C GLY A 582 8.34 17.12 -15.27
N GLY A 583 8.65 18.40 -15.49
CA GLY A 583 8.83 19.35 -14.39
C GLY A 583 7.58 20.19 -14.11
N ASP A 584 7.79 21.32 -13.43
CA ASP A 584 6.79 22.38 -13.19
C ASP A 584 6.41 23.17 -14.48
N GLY A 585 6.59 22.52 -15.64
CA GLY A 585 6.37 23.04 -16.98
C GLY A 585 4.89 23.24 -17.31
N ARG A 586 4.63 23.67 -18.54
CA ARG A 586 3.25 23.90 -19.06
C ARG A 586 3.13 23.68 -20.57
N ARG A 587 4.09 22.95 -21.13
CA ARG A 587 4.21 22.55 -22.54
C ARG A 587 5.42 21.60 -22.60
N ASP A 588 5.37 20.57 -21.78
CA ASP A 588 6.36 19.51 -21.71
C ASP A 588 5.92 18.41 -22.67
N VAL A 589 6.87 17.91 -23.47
CA VAL A 589 6.56 17.18 -24.70
C VAL A 589 7.53 16.04 -24.92
N VAL A 590 7.00 14.85 -25.18
CA VAL A 590 7.78 13.71 -25.66
C VAL A 590 7.49 13.48 -27.14
N ASP A 591 8.53 13.48 -27.97
CA ASP A 591 8.49 12.99 -29.35
C ASP A 591 9.01 11.54 -29.36
N LEU A 592 8.23 10.60 -29.89
CA LEU A 592 8.59 9.18 -29.99
C LEU A 592 8.79 8.77 -31.45
N PHE A 593 9.93 8.16 -31.74
CA PHE A 593 10.29 7.56 -33.02
C PHE A 593 10.68 6.10 -32.82
N GLY A 594 10.21 5.22 -33.71
CA GLY A 594 10.70 3.85 -33.83
C GLY A 594 11.63 3.66 -35.02
N THR A 595 11.57 2.48 -35.62
CA THR A 595 12.53 2.00 -36.62
C THR A 595 12.30 2.59 -38.02
N ASP A 596 13.09 2.17 -39.01
CA ASP A 596 12.76 2.34 -40.44
C ASP A 596 11.76 1.27 -40.95
N GLY A 597 11.30 0.37 -40.06
CA GLY A 597 10.50 -0.81 -40.36
C GLY A 597 9.00 -0.61 -40.15
N ALA A 598 8.36 -1.61 -39.54
CA ALA A 598 6.98 -1.58 -39.12
C ALA A 598 6.93 -1.79 -37.62
N ASP A 599 6.59 -0.76 -36.86
CA ASP A 599 6.64 -0.80 -35.41
C ASP A 599 5.29 -1.20 -34.78
N SER A 600 5.35 -1.90 -33.63
CA SER A 600 4.18 -2.15 -32.78
C SER A 600 4.16 -1.17 -31.63
N VAL A 601 3.13 -0.32 -31.58
CA VAL A 601 2.94 0.70 -30.53
C VAL A 601 1.66 0.44 -29.76
N LEU A 602 1.78 0.36 -28.45
CA LEU A 602 0.67 0.30 -27.50
C LEU A 602 0.70 1.55 -26.62
N VAL A 603 -0.44 2.18 -26.42
CA VAL A 603 -0.63 3.28 -25.45
C VAL A 603 -1.61 2.79 -24.40
N ASP A 604 -1.22 2.83 -23.15
CA ASP A 604 -2.03 2.40 -22.02
C ASP A 604 -1.78 3.30 -20.82
N GLY A 605 -2.72 4.20 -20.52
CA GLY A 605 -2.58 5.19 -19.46
C GLY A 605 -1.32 6.05 -19.66
N ASN A 606 -0.47 6.12 -18.63
CA ASN A 606 0.80 6.85 -18.65
C ASN A 606 2.00 6.05 -19.20
N THR A 607 1.71 4.99 -19.95
CA THR A 607 2.73 4.10 -20.54
C THR A 607 2.55 4.00 -22.06
N VAL A 608 3.65 4.08 -22.79
CA VAL A 608 3.72 3.78 -24.22
C VAL A 608 4.74 2.67 -24.45
N ILE A 609 4.33 1.55 -25.04
CA ILE A 609 5.24 0.44 -25.38
C ILE A 609 5.50 0.47 -26.89
N VAL A 610 6.77 0.54 -27.28
CA VAL A 610 7.22 0.51 -28.69
C VAL A 610 8.16 -0.68 -28.89
N ASN A 611 7.76 -1.62 -29.76
CA ASN A 611 8.49 -2.87 -30.04
C ASN A 611 8.87 -3.68 -28.77
N GLY A 612 8.08 -3.55 -27.70
CA GLY A 612 8.33 -4.18 -26.41
C GLY A 612 9.22 -3.38 -25.45
N THR A 613 9.78 -2.23 -25.86
CA THR A 613 10.41 -1.28 -24.92
C THR A 613 9.33 -0.42 -24.30
N THR A 614 9.23 -0.43 -22.98
CA THR A 614 8.32 0.42 -22.19
C THR A 614 8.85 1.86 -22.10
N ILE A 615 7.98 2.85 -22.31
CA ILE A 615 8.24 4.26 -22.02
C ILE A 615 7.16 4.76 -21.06
N GLU A 616 7.55 5.07 -19.84
CA GLU A 616 6.68 5.62 -18.80
C GLU A 616 6.91 7.12 -18.66
N TYR A 617 5.85 7.86 -18.31
CA TYR A 617 5.95 9.30 -18.18
C TYR A 617 5.05 9.87 -17.07
N SER A 618 5.52 10.95 -16.46
CA SER A 618 4.76 11.76 -15.51
C SER A 618 4.98 13.25 -15.80
N GLY A 619 4.02 14.13 -15.49
CA GLY A 619 4.19 15.58 -15.69
C GLY A 619 4.33 16.06 -17.15
N ILE A 620 4.00 15.23 -18.15
CA ILE A 620 4.10 15.56 -19.58
C ILE A 620 2.75 16.08 -20.12
N ASP A 621 2.73 17.25 -20.79
CA ASP A 621 1.50 17.80 -21.38
C ASP A 621 1.07 17.07 -22.67
N SER A 622 2.01 16.52 -23.45
CA SER A 622 1.70 15.86 -24.73
C SER A 622 2.76 14.89 -25.24
N ILE A 623 2.31 13.84 -25.91
CA ILE A 623 3.16 12.84 -26.57
C ILE A 623 2.86 12.81 -28.06
N ARG A 624 3.89 12.65 -28.88
CA ARG A 624 3.78 12.67 -30.35
C ARG A 624 4.50 11.47 -30.94
N TRP A 625 3.74 10.54 -31.53
CA TRP A 625 4.27 9.41 -32.31
C TRP A 625 4.55 9.84 -33.76
N HIS A 626 5.75 9.52 -34.25
CA HIS A 626 6.25 9.84 -35.61
C HIS A 626 6.47 8.56 -36.43
N GLY A 627 5.42 7.74 -36.53
CA GLY A 627 5.47 6.45 -37.19
C GLY A 627 5.42 6.45 -38.72
N GLY A 628 5.76 5.29 -39.28
CA GLY A 628 5.58 4.93 -40.68
C GLY A 628 4.16 4.43 -41.00
N PRO A 629 3.81 4.31 -42.29
CA PRO A 629 2.50 3.83 -42.73
C PRO A 629 2.33 2.29 -42.62
N GLU A 630 3.35 1.57 -42.15
CA GLU A 630 3.31 0.11 -41.93
C GLU A 630 3.16 -0.25 -40.43
N ASP A 631 3.18 0.74 -39.53
CA ASP A 631 3.09 0.55 -38.07
C ASP A 631 1.67 0.18 -37.61
N SER A 632 1.60 -0.56 -36.51
CA SER A 632 0.37 -0.82 -35.79
C SER A 632 0.34 -0.04 -34.48
N LEU A 633 -0.60 0.89 -34.35
CA LEU A 633 -0.86 1.63 -33.11
C LEU A 633 -2.19 1.15 -32.49
N THR A 634 -2.15 0.81 -31.21
CA THR A 634 -3.33 0.51 -30.37
C THR A 634 -3.33 1.41 -29.14
N THR A 635 -4.49 1.90 -28.73
CA THR A 635 -4.68 2.63 -27.47
C THR A 635 -5.70 1.85 -26.65
N ILE A 636 -5.33 1.47 -25.43
CA ILE A 636 -6.18 0.76 -24.46
C ILE A 636 -6.86 1.80 -23.57
N ALA A 637 -6.08 2.57 -22.81
CA ALA A 637 -6.53 3.72 -22.04
C ALA A 637 -5.83 5.02 -22.48
N ASP A 638 -6.52 6.16 -22.32
CA ASP A 638 -5.94 7.49 -22.46
C ASP A 638 -5.23 7.86 -21.13
N GLY A 639 -4.01 8.40 -21.19
CA GLY A 639 -3.29 8.94 -20.02
C GLY A 639 -3.39 10.45 -19.86
N ASP A 640 -2.62 11.01 -18.91
CA ASP A 640 -2.62 12.44 -18.57
C ASP A 640 -2.12 13.33 -19.71
N ALA A 641 -1.19 12.82 -20.51
CA ALA A 641 -0.62 13.52 -21.65
C ALA A 641 -1.48 13.39 -22.91
N GLN A 642 -1.65 14.48 -23.65
CA GLN A 642 -2.35 14.41 -24.95
C GLN A 642 -1.52 13.64 -25.97
N PHE A 643 -1.93 12.43 -26.34
CA PHE A 643 -1.29 11.61 -27.36
C PHE A 643 -1.70 12.04 -28.78
N PHE A 644 -0.71 12.21 -29.67
CA PHE A 644 -0.91 12.59 -31.07
C PHE A 644 -0.15 11.67 -32.02
N VAL A 645 -0.83 11.19 -33.07
CA VAL A 645 -0.19 10.56 -34.23
C VAL A 645 0.15 11.61 -35.27
N THR A 646 1.38 11.62 -35.76
CA THR A 646 1.84 12.60 -36.76
C THR A 646 2.30 11.92 -38.05
N ASP A 647 1.49 12.06 -39.12
CA ASP A 647 1.85 11.61 -40.48
C ASP A 647 3.07 12.41 -41.01
N GLY A 648 4.27 11.84 -40.96
CA GLY A 648 5.51 12.53 -41.31
C GLY A 648 6.67 11.65 -41.79
N ASP A 649 6.85 11.60 -43.12
CA ASP A 649 8.05 11.09 -43.84
C ASP A 649 9.36 11.47 -43.08
N ARG A 650 10.11 10.45 -42.60
CA ARG A 650 11.16 10.51 -41.54
C ARG A 650 11.95 11.82 -41.60
N GLY A 651 11.51 12.81 -40.82
CA GLY A 651 12.07 14.15 -40.79
C GLY A 651 13.37 14.14 -40.00
N ALA A 652 14.46 13.73 -40.66
CA ALA A 652 15.73 13.38 -40.04
C ALA A 652 16.05 14.20 -38.76
N PRO A 653 16.30 13.53 -37.61
CA PRO A 653 16.62 14.22 -36.37
C PRO A 653 17.83 15.15 -36.56
N PRO A 654 18.01 16.17 -35.69
CA PRO A 654 19.09 17.14 -35.81
C PRO A 654 20.46 16.43 -35.85
N GLN A 655 21.04 16.27 -37.05
CA GLN A 655 22.21 15.43 -37.20
C GLN A 655 23.37 15.93 -36.33
N THR A 656 23.90 15.02 -35.51
CA THR A 656 25.16 15.20 -34.79
C THR A 656 26.25 15.63 -35.78
N PRO A 657 27.06 16.67 -35.49
CA PRO A 657 28.04 17.20 -36.44
C PRO A 657 29.28 16.29 -36.65
N ASP A 658 29.10 15.12 -37.25
CA ASP A 658 30.17 14.14 -37.40
C ASP A 658 31.32 14.60 -38.33
N GLY A 659 32.54 14.23 -37.96
CA GLY A 659 33.75 14.95 -38.26
C GLY A 659 34.33 14.72 -39.66
N GLN A 660 33.82 15.41 -40.69
CA GLN A 660 34.55 15.55 -41.97
C GLN A 660 35.07 16.96 -42.26
N ARG A 661 36.41 17.07 -42.26
CA ARG A 661 37.12 18.17 -42.90
C ARG A 661 36.96 18.09 -44.42
N ASP A 662 36.22 19.00 -45.02
CA ASP A 662 36.73 19.71 -46.20
C ASP A 662 36.08 21.08 -46.40
N GLY A 663 36.89 22.08 -46.75
CA GLY A 663 36.51 23.48 -46.55
C GLY A 663 35.84 24.16 -47.74
N LYS A 664 34.82 25.00 -47.46
CA LYS A 664 34.62 26.32 -48.09
C LYS A 664 33.63 27.20 -47.32
N THR A 665 33.95 28.49 -47.28
CA THR A 665 33.16 29.59 -46.68
C THR A 665 32.06 30.11 -47.63
N PRO A 666 31.11 30.97 -47.16
CA PRO A 666 29.67 30.79 -47.44
C PRO A 666 29.09 31.82 -48.43
N ASP A 667 27.78 31.74 -48.67
CA ASP A 667 26.99 32.94 -49.01
C ASP A 667 25.55 32.92 -48.47
N ARG A 668 24.92 34.08 -48.45
CA ARG A 668 23.60 34.42 -47.88
C ARG A 668 22.47 34.24 -48.89
N ASP A 669 21.26 33.92 -48.41
CA ASP A 669 20.13 34.87 -48.40
C ASP A 669 18.86 34.21 -47.83
N GLY A 670 18.09 34.96 -47.02
CA GLY A 670 16.86 34.46 -46.40
C GLY A 670 15.59 34.78 -47.21
N ARG A 671 14.51 34.04 -46.93
CA ARG A 671 13.14 34.50 -47.23
C ARG A 671 12.08 33.77 -46.40
N ARG A 672 11.24 34.52 -45.69
CA ARG A 672 9.99 34.03 -45.08
C ARG A 672 8.97 33.71 -46.17
N LEU A 673 8.19 32.64 -46.00
CA LEU A 673 6.82 32.54 -46.52
C LEU A 673 5.92 31.86 -45.47
N ALA A 674 4.66 32.30 -45.42
CA ALA A 674 3.64 31.76 -44.53
C ALA A 674 2.61 30.97 -45.34
N GLY A 675 2.04 29.92 -44.75
CA GLY A 675 0.94 29.14 -45.30
C GLY A 675 -0.06 28.77 -44.21
N ARG A 676 -1.35 29.05 -44.43
CA ARG A 676 -2.45 28.58 -43.58
C ARG A 676 -3.01 27.30 -44.18
N GLY A 677 -3.31 26.31 -43.34
CA GLY A 677 -4.20 25.18 -43.63
C GLY A 677 -5.27 25.07 -42.54
N GLN A 678 -6.49 24.70 -42.91
CA GLN A 678 -7.57 24.36 -41.97
C GLN A 678 -7.73 22.83 -41.90
N PRO A 679 -8.24 22.26 -40.79
CA PRO A 679 -8.33 20.81 -40.62
C PRO A 679 -9.40 20.18 -41.53
N ALA A 680 -9.16 18.93 -41.93
CA ALA A 680 -10.13 18.10 -42.63
C ALA A 680 -10.79 17.12 -41.66
N GLN A 681 -12.09 16.90 -41.80
CA GLN A 681 -12.83 15.91 -41.03
C GLN A 681 -12.56 14.51 -41.59
N SER A 682 -12.13 13.56 -40.76
CA SER A 682 -12.18 12.13 -41.07
C SER A 682 -13.53 11.55 -40.61
N SER A 683 -13.98 10.51 -41.30
CA SER A 683 -15.30 9.90 -41.12
C SER A 683 -15.20 8.53 -40.45
N ARG A 684 -15.99 8.29 -39.40
CA ARG A 684 -16.20 6.96 -38.81
C ARG A 684 -16.45 5.90 -39.90
N ARG A 685 -15.80 4.75 -39.77
CA ARG A 685 -16.18 3.48 -40.38
C ARG A 685 -16.31 2.43 -39.29
N ASP A 686 -17.21 1.47 -39.52
CA ASP A 686 -17.66 0.52 -38.52
C ASP A 686 -16.76 -0.74 -38.51
N ASP A 687 -15.86 -0.87 -37.54
CA ASP A 687 -14.99 -2.04 -37.35
C ASP A 687 -15.56 -3.01 -36.31
N ALA A 688 -16.71 -3.60 -36.64
CA ALA A 688 -17.37 -4.64 -35.84
C ALA A 688 -17.09 -6.06 -36.39
N ARG A 689 -15.85 -6.33 -36.86
CA ARG A 689 -15.52 -7.63 -37.48
C ARG A 689 -14.03 -8.04 -37.50
N PHE A 690 -13.22 -7.58 -36.56
CA PHE A 690 -11.83 -8.03 -36.40
C PHE A 690 -11.54 -8.70 -35.05
N VAL A 691 -12.41 -8.49 -34.06
CA VAL A 691 -12.30 -9.07 -32.70
C VAL A 691 -12.38 -10.61 -32.72
N ASP A 692 -13.19 -11.20 -33.61
CA ASP A 692 -13.42 -12.66 -33.67
C ASP A 692 -12.20 -13.50 -34.11
N GLU A 693 -11.15 -12.91 -34.72
CA GLU A 693 -9.98 -13.67 -35.20
C GLU A 693 -8.85 -13.74 -34.14
N VAL A 694 -8.66 -12.69 -33.33
CA VAL A 694 -7.62 -12.63 -32.28
C VAL A 694 -7.92 -13.59 -31.12
N PHE A 695 -9.17 -13.69 -30.68
CA PHE A 695 -9.61 -14.62 -29.62
C PHE A 695 -9.59 -16.11 -30.03
N SER A 696 -9.03 -16.46 -31.20
CA SER A 696 -8.94 -17.85 -31.68
C SER A 696 -7.55 -18.47 -31.60
N GLU A 697 -6.49 -17.68 -31.36
CA GLU A 697 -5.10 -18.18 -31.28
C GLU A 697 -4.52 -18.23 -29.84
N LEU A 698 -5.14 -17.55 -28.86
CA LEU A 698 -4.81 -17.70 -27.43
C LEU A 698 -5.68 -18.78 -26.79
N GLY A 699 -5.09 -19.96 -26.55
CA GLY A 699 -5.81 -21.16 -26.13
C GLY A 699 -6.05 -21.25 -24.62
N ALA A 700 -7.12 -20.61 -24.13
CA ALA A 700 -7.68 -20.86 -22.79
C ALA A 700 -9.20 -21.05 -22.89
N LEU A 701 -9.70 -22.28 -22.69
CA LEU A 701 -11.14 -22.56 -22.80
C LEU A 701 -11.55 -23.84 -22.04
N GLU A 702 -11.75 -23.76 -20.72
CA GLU A 702 -12.71 -24.65 -20.02
C GLU A 702 -13.21 -24.21 -18.62
N VAL A 703 -13.62 -22.95 -18.41
CA VAL A 703 -14.65 -22.62 -17.39
C VAL A 703 -15.64 -21.59 -17.93
N LEU A 704 -16.82 -22.03 -18.39
CA LEU A 704 -18.00 -21.17 -18.57
C LEU A 704 -19.27 -21.97 -18.28
N SER A 705 -20.18 -21.38 -17.51
CA SER A 705 -21.34 -22.07 -16.95
C SER A 705 -22.35 -22.51 -18.03
N PRO A 706 -23.26 -23.46 -17.71
CA PRO A 706 -24.36 -23.79 -18.61
C PRO A 706 -25.36 -22.65 -18.85
N LEU A 707 -25.35 -21.59 -18.04
CA LEU A 707 -26.28 -20.46 -18.13
C LEU A 707 -25.88 -19.50 -19.27
N ASP A 708 -24.60 -19.20 -19.39
CA ASP A 708 -24.04 -18.24 -20.37
C ASP A 708 -24.27 -18.70 -21.81
N ARG A 709 -24.24 -20.02 -22.02
CA ARG A 709 -24.57 -20.66 -23.31
C ARG A 709 -26.02 -20.42 -23.75
N GLN A 710 -26.95 -20.13 -22.85
CA GLN A 710 -28.34 -19.77 -23.22
C GLN A 710 -28.49 -18.28 -23.55
N LEU A 711 -27.78 -17.39 -22.86
CA LEU A 711 -27.84 -15.94 -23.12
C LEU A 711 -27.23 -15.59 -24.48
N LEU A 712 -26.11 -16.20 -24.86
CA LEU A 712 -25.48 -16.03 -26.17
C LEU A 712 -26.34 -16.56 -27.34
N ALA A 713 -27.17 -17.58 -27.11
CA ALA A 713 -28.09 -18.11 -28.12
C ALA A 713 -29.32 -17.20 -28.36
N GLY A 714 -29.67 -16.32 -27.40
CA GLY A 714 -30.86 -15.48 -27.44
C GLY A 714 -30.75 -14.22 -28.32
N ARG A 715 -29.55 -13.63 -28.45
CA ARG A 715 -29.35 -12.35 -29.19
C ARG A 715 -29.40 -12.49 -30.72
N ASN A 716 -29.19 -13.69 -31.27
CA ASN A 716 -29.11 -13.93 -32.73
C ASN A 716 -30.47 -14.11 -33.46
N GLN A 717 -31.60 -13.74 -32.85
CA GLN A 717 -32.92 -13.71 -33.53
C GLN A 717 -33.71 -12.42 -33.27
N ARG A 718 -33.12 -11.23 -33.48
CA ARG A 718 -33.94 -10.01 -33.54
C ARG A 718 -33.55 -8.85 -34.48
N ASP A 719 -32.54 -9.00 -35.34
CA ASP A 719 -32.30 -8.03 -36.44
C ASP A 719 -32.30 -8.69 -37.82
N GLY A 720 -33.44 -8.60 -38.51
CA GLY A 720 -33.62 -9.34 -39.77
C GLY A 720 -34.93 -9.10 -40.52
N GLN A 721 -35.57 -7.93 -40.37
CA GLN A 721 -36.71 -7.59 -41.25
C GLN A 721 -36.97 -6.08 -41.40
N SER A 722 -36.25 -5.44 -42.35
CA SER A 722 -36.78 -4.28 -43.06
C SER A 722 -37.20 -4.71 -44.47
N GLY A 723 -38.45 -4.39 -44.84
CA GLY A 723 -39.04 -4.85 -46.10
C GLY A 723 -40.39 -4.17 -46.34
N GLY A 724 -40.37 -3.05 -47.06
CA GLY A 724 -41.51 -2.12 -47.07
C GLY A 724 -42.67 -2.49 -47.99
N ARG A 725 -43.88 -2.12 -47.55
CA ARG A 725 -44.87 -1.44 -48.40
C ARG A 725 -45.95 -0.72 -47.60
#